data_AF-A0AAU2L534-F1
#
_entry.id   AF-A0AAU2L534-F1
#
_cell.length_a   1.000
_cell.length_b   1.000
_cell.length_c   1.000
_cell.angle_alpha   90.00
_cell.angle_beta   90.00
_cell.angle_gamma   90.00
#
_symmetry.space_group_name_H-M   'P 1'
#
loop_
_entity.id
_entity.type
_entity.pdbx_description
1 polymer ?
#
loop_
_entity_poly.entity_id
_entity_poly.type
_entity_poly.pdbx_seq_one_letter_code
_entity_poly.pdbx_strand_id
1 'polypeptide(L)'
;MNKLLRIPSRWRFAARFTAAFGLTAAVTITGLPAVQAAPPKLPPVSAKMKPGSGQRCDTRNSLPAAAKTPANSGFPNDLTGNLHKDSALPRKFEYDLPGQAYDGLKTPTAAEKTKALSKVPGDLEKNVAAWKKAADLSKKPEDRAMEIYARYFANKEGLGFKHWFDKRYIRNQINNHKGSGFERQLVKDYRLIGPDWLCEVTVELFDKNGEKVGERRYDAYNKKTKEFNEFKSNSKLTAKQLAKDRVVAKSMPNHTFRFTGAKKFTQGQVKHINDLERDVRTMRGGKTGQVRGNQRFYNPVPKTTPIRGFSDHQRWFAPACQTGGTQTQLMAAGANNCGTRGPANQRAISSGKTLEEAKRFQRDANRLDPRGTLPRGGPGGVDFTTMELRYVGGLGKGKGMQYSMRADQMPDPDNNPGFGGERRMQLSSDALFTWLALSPDKFWVNLNPDQPGKVMDAKFGKTDAGRVLLDADLLMKYDFSEALNPDKHAEGKRYWDTAPRRNGMPCFPGTRFWIEPDEAKVREQDGGIYILDSPMDVSAQWLDVDYTVPGSTECTDLSDAEKKQIEVSVNANIVPIIQERVNKDPKYADLRAVYNARVAAEYIRQTDAKSPTDFRRIINSNDVSAWPIRAPHQDWTREMVWDKYMKTYKEGIEWFELKYGGKIYKQGVGGVDFSKQPKRNISKTRFDRENRDLDNTTRNSRVSDDTSYRDTDTLYLGAGPSGDESGEDPGGEPTPAPSHTGKPTPTGKPSTPGTPDPTHSNGGQPPATSGPGGADGDLAHTGSDTPIGLIAGIAAVLAAAGGGLMWWMRRRRTAQH
;
A
#
# COMPACT_ATOMS: atom_id res chain seq x y z
N MET A 1 62.77 -9.32 3.76
CA MET A 1 63.12 -8.07 3.05
C MET A 1 61.97 -7.08 3.19
N ASN A 2 62.24 -5.94 3.85
CA ASN A 2 61.55 -4.64 3.93
C ASN A 2 60.01 -4.57 3.78
N LYS A 3 59.27 -4.31 4.87
CA LYS A 3 58.89 -2.99 5.48
C LYS A 3 57.81 -2.25 4.67
N LEU A 4 56.57 -2.19 5.21
CA LEU A 4 55.92 -0.99 5.82
C LEU A 4 55.53 0.06 4.76
N LEU A 5 54.28 0.54 4.59
CA LEU A 5 53.41 1.19 5.58
C LEU A 5 51.98 1.35 5.02
N ARG A 6 50.99 1.19 5.91
CA ARG A 6 49.65 1.80 5.86
C ARG A 6 49.74 3.32 6.12
N ILE A 7 48.70 4.09 5.77
CA ILE A 7 47.99 5.06 6.67
C ILE A 7 46.71 5.62 6.00
N PRO A 8 45.68 6.01 6.80
CA PRO A 8 44.27 5.85 6.45
C PRO A 8 43.37 7.11 6.62
N SER A 9 42.08 6.93 6.31
CA SER A 9 40.85 7.41 6.97
C SER A 9 40.58 8.91 7.25
N ARG A 10 39.36 9.30 6.84
CA ARG A 10 38.35 10.12 7.56
C ARG A 10 38.73 11.57 7.93
N TRP A 11 37.89 12.54 7.52
CA TRP A 11 37.04 13.40 8.38
C TRP A 11 36.49 14.61 7.59
N ARG A 12 35.16 14.73 7.63
CA ARG A 12 34.31 15.94 7.82
C ARG A 12 34.51 17.20 6.94
N PHE A 13 33.44 17.48 6.19
CA PHE A 13 32.65 18.73 6.16
C PHE A 13 33.32 20.09 6.44
N ALA A 14 33.24 20.99 5.44
CA ALA A 14 33.15 22.47 5.44
C ALA A 14 34.03 23.02 4.29
N ALA A 15 33.70 24.04 3.50
CA ALA A 15 32.57 24.94 3.38
C ALA A 15 32.60 25.63 2.00
N ARG A 16 31.41 25.88 1.46
CA ARG A 16 30.94 27.06 0.69
C ARG A 16 31.90 27.88 -0.21
N PHE A 17 31.47 27.94 -1.48
CA PHE A 17 31.21 29.12 -2.34
C PHE A 17 32.31 30.16 -2.64
N THR A 18 32.66 30.26 -3.93
CA THR A 18 32.57 31.49 -4.78
C THR A 18 32.63 31.07 -6.27
N ALA A 19 31.56 31.30 -7.05
CA ALA A 19 31.46 32.28 -8.16
C ALA A 19 32.41 32.00 -9.35
N ALA A 20 31.96 31.39 -10.47
CA ALA A 20 31.16 31.92 -11.59
C ALA A 20 32.00 32.44 -12.78
N PHE A 21 31.46 32.22 -13.99
CA PHE A 21 31.95 32.49 -15.37
C PHE A 21 32.89 31.43 -15.94
N GLY A 22 32.67 30.86 -17.14
CA GLY A 22 31.66 31.03 -18.18
C GLY A 22 32.19 30.36 -19.46
N LEU A 23 31.33 29.69 -20.23
CA LEU A 23 31.41 29.51 -21.70
C LEU A 23 30.38 28.47 -22.15
N THR A 24 29.21 28.96 -22.54
CA THR A 24 28.24 28.23 -23.36
C THR A 24 28.69 28.28 -24.82
N ALA A 25 29.01 27.12 -25.40
CA ALA A 25 29.15 26.96 -26.84
C ALA A 25 27.76 26.89 -27.49
N ALA A 26 27.50 27.83 -28.41
CA ALA A 26 26.29 27.87 -29.22
C ALA A 26 26.40 26.87 -30.38
N VAL A 27 25.45 25.95 -30.50
CA VAL A 27 25.19 25.18 -31.72
C VAL A 27 24.10 25.93 -32.49
N THR A 28 24.47 26.51 -33.63
CA THR A 28 23.56 27.19 -34.55
C THR A 28 22.80 26.16 -35.38
N ILE A 29 21.49 26.03 -35.13
CA ILE A 29 20.53 25.44 -36.07
C ILE A 29 19.89 26.61 -36.83
N THR A 30 20.20 26.73 -38.11
CA THR A 30 19.57 27.68 -39.04
C THR A 30 18.26 27.09 -39.56
N GLY A 31 17.17 27.87 -39.56
CA GLY A 31 15.99 27.56 -40.39
C GLY A 31 14.59 27.57 -39.76
N LEU A 32 14.32 28.33 -38.69
CA LEU A 32 12.93 28.64 -38.27
C LEU A 32 12.74 30.16 -38.18
N PRO A 33 11.61 30.72 -38.65
CA PRO A 33 11.34 32.15 -38.55
C PRO A 33 11.37 32.56 -37.07
N ALA A 34 12.09 33.64 -36.80
CA ALA A 34 12.29 34.17 -35.46
C ALA A 34 10.94 34.48 -34.80
N VAL A 35 10.50 33.59 -33.91
CA VAL A 35 9.55 33.95 -32.87
C VAL A 35 10.31 34.94 -32.00
N GLN A 36 9.94 36.22 -32.08
CA GLN A 36 10.39 37.25 -31.14
C GLN A 36 10.03 36.77 -29.74
N ALA A 37 10.98 36.13 -29.07
CA ALA A 37 10.85 35.77 -27.67
C ALA A 37 10.73 37.10 -26.91
N ALA A 38 9.58 37.31 -26.26
CA ALA A 38 9.41 38.46 -25.39
C ALA A 38 10.59 38.54 -24.41
N PRO A 39 11.12 39.75 -24.13
CA PRO A 39 12.25 39.89 -23.23
C PRO A 39 11.97 39.21 -21.88
N PRO A 40 12.98 38.59 -21.24
CA PRO A 40 12.79 37.91 -19.97
C PRO A 40 12.26 38.91 -18.93
N LYS A 41 11.07 38.61 -18.37
CA LYS A 41 10.45 39.46 -17.34
C LYS A 41 11.38 39.59 -16.12
N LEU A 42 11.57 40.81 -15.64
CA LEU A 42 12.36 41.10 -14.44
C LEU A 42 11.75 40.41 -13.20
N PRO A 43 12.56 40.09 -12.17
CA PRO A 43 12.05 39.47 -10.95
C PRO A 43 11.12 40.44 -10.17
N PRO A 44 10.08 39.93 -9.49
CA PRO A 44 9.19 40.77 -8.71
C PRO A 44 9.91 41.33 -7.46
N VAL A 45 9.71 42.61 -7.18
CA VAL A 45 10.27 43.29 -6.00
C VAL A 45 9.22 43.96 -5.13
N SER A 46 8.01 44.17 -5.65
CA SER A 46 6.88 44.72 -4.90
C SER A 46 5.57 43.96 -5.19
N ALA A 47 4.58 44.13 -4.32
CA ALA A 47 3.30 43.46 -4.43
C ALA A 47 2.15 44.35 -3.93
N LYS A 48 0.98 44.23 -4.57
CA LYS A 48 -0.25 44.93 -4.16
C LYS A 48 -1.46 44.01 -4.32
N MET A 49 -2.44 44.13 -3.43
CA MET A 49 -3.68 43.35 -3.54
C MET A 49 -4.43 43.78 -4.82
N LYS A 50 -4.88 42.81 -5.62
CA LYS A 50 -5.67 43.09 -6.81
C LYS A 50 -7.03 43.65 -6.36
N PRO A 51 -7.43 44.86 -6.80
CA PRO A 51 -8.71 45.45 -6.45
C PRO A 51 -9.87 44.52 -6.83
N GLY A 52 -10.85 44.37 -5.92
CA GLY A 52 -12.02 43.52 -6.14
C GLY A 52 -11.72 42.01 -6.26
N SER A 53 -10.53 41.55 -5.88
CA SER A 53 -10.20 40.12 -5.94
C SER A 53 -10.83 39.30 -4.81
N GLY A 54 -11.09 38.04 -5.11
CA GLY A 54 -11.75 37.10 -4.23
C GLY A 54 -13.27 37.25 -4.17
N GLN A 55 -13.91 36.23 -3.63
CA GLN A 55 -15.35 36.20 -3.37
C GLN A 55 -15.58 35.81 -1.93
N ARG A 56 -16.73 36.16 -1.34
CA ARG A 56 -17.06 35.65 -0.01
C ARG A 56 -16.98 34.13 0.00
N CYS A 57 -16.28 33.58 0.99
CA CYS A 57 -16.00 32.15 1.06
C CYS A 57 -17.27 31.30 1.13
N ASP A 58 -18.31 31.77 1.85
CA ASP A 58 -19.61 31.09 1.90
C ASP A 58 -20.33 31.08 0.54
N THR A 59 -20.39 32.22 -0.16
CA THR A 59 -20.97 32.31 -1.51
C THR A 59 -20.23 31.40 -2.49
N ARG A 60 -18.90 31.52 -2.56
CA ARG A 60 -18.06 30.73 -3.48
C ARG A 60 -18.22 29.23 -3.29
N ASN A 61 -18.29 28.80 -2.03
CA ASN A 61 -18.38 27.38 -1.66
C ASN A 61 -19.82 26.90 -1.52
N SER A 62 -20.80 27.68 -2.01
CA SER A 62 -22.23 27.36 -1.96
C SER A 62 -22.68 26.92 -0.56
N LEU A 63 -22.29 27.68 0.45
CA LEU A 63 -22.71 27.53 1.84
C LEU A 63 -23.76 28.61 2.17
N PRO A 64 -24.61 28.40 3.19
CA PRO A 64 -25.52 29.43 3.66
C PRO A 64 -24.75 30.72 3.98
N ALA A 65 -25.19 31.84 3.40
CA ALA A 65 -24.55 33.12 3.63
C ALA A 65 -24.76 33.56 5.08
N ALA A 66 -23.67 33.84 5.80
CA ALA A 66 -23.76 34.34 7.17
C ALA A 66 -23.80 35.88 7.18
N ALA A 67 -24.74 36.47 7.92
CA ALA A 67 -24.83 37.93 8.04
C ALA A 67 -23.63 38.53 8.80
N LYS A 68 -23.11 37.80 9.79
CA LYS A 68 -21.93 38.15 10.60
C LYS A 68 -20.93 37.00 10.61
N THR A 69 -19.65 37.31 10.73
CA THR A 69 -18.61 36.27 10.89
C THR A 69 -18.70 35.69 12.31
N PRO A 70 -18.81 34.36 12.47
CA PRO A 70 -18.91 33.72 13.79
C PRO A 70 -17.71 34.03 14.69
N ALA A 71 -17.93 34.12 16.00
CA ALA A 71 -16.88 34.40 16.98
C ALA A 71 -15.77 33.33 16.99
N ASN A 72 -16.12 32.07 16.69
CA ASN A 72 -15.17 30.97 16.58
C ASN A 72 -14.78 30.65 15.12
N SER A 73 -14.77 31.67 14.26
CA SER A 73 -14.32 31.57 12.88
C SER A 73 -12.80 31.66 12.78
N GLY A 74 -12.20 30.81 11.97
CA GLY A 74 -10.76 30.82 11.70
C GLY A 74 -10.04 29.59 12.24
N PHE A 75 -8.74 29.53 11.93
CA PHE A 75 -7.89 28.41 12.30
C PHE A 75 -7.40 28.55 13.75
N PRO A 76 -7.19 27.42 14.46
CA PRO A 76 -6.57 27.44 15.76
C PRO A 76 -5.15 28.02 15.67
N ASN A 77 -4.76 28.71 16.73
CA ASN A 77 -3.40 29.15 16.94
C ASN A 77 -2.73 28.19 17.89
N ASP A 78 -1.52 27.74 17.54
CA ASP A 78 -0.64 27.08 18.49
C ASP A 78 0.08 28.15 19.32
N LEU A 79 0.12 27.95 20.64
CA LEU A 79 0.83 28.83 21.58
C LEU A 79 2.28 28.36 21.81
N THR A 80 2.65 27.19 21.30
CA THR A 80 3.95 26.51 21.55
C THR A 80 4.89 26.47 20.33
N GLY A 81 4.39 26.81 19.14
CA GLY A 81 5.19 26.80 17.91
C GLY A 81 4.47 27.35 16.68
N ASN A 82 5.15 27.29 15.53
CA ASN A 82 4.61 27.79 14.25
C ASN A 82 3.68 26.79 13.55
N LEU A 83 3.46 25.58 14.07
CA LEU A 83 2.68 24.54 13.40
C LEU A 83 1.70 23.88 14.37
N HIS A 84 0.42 24.25 14.24
CA HIS A 84 -0.66 23.54 14.94
C HIS A 84 -0.88 22.15 14.30
N LYS A 85 -1.00 21.10 15.13
CA LYS A 85 -1.33 19.74 14.70
C LYS A 85 -2.61 19.27 15.37
N ASP A 86 -3.64 19.04 14.57
CA ASP A 86 -4.88 18.43 15.04
C ASP A 86 -4.66 16.93 15.29
N SER A 87 -5.17 16.44 16.42
CA SER A 87 -5.08 15.05 16.86
C SER A 87 -6.37 14.25 16.63
N ALA A 88 -7.43 14.89 16.13
CA ALA A 88 -8.68 14.26 15.77
C ALA A 88 -8.50 13.24 14.64
N LEU A 89 -9.45 12.31 14.55
CA LEU A 89 -9.47 11.28 13.51
C LEU A 89 -9.56 11.93 12.12
N PRO A 90 -8.95 11.32 11.08
CA PRO A 90 -9.01 11.84 9.72
C PRO A 90 -10.45 12.02 9.24
N ARG A 91 -10.76 13.18 8.64
CA ARG A 91 -12.07 13.41 8.00
C ARG A 91 -12.01 13.13 6.51
N LYS A 92 -13.15 12.91 5.87
CA LYS A 92 -13.25 12.84 4.40
C LYS A 92 -13.51 14.24 3.82
N PHE A 93 -13.04 14.48 2.61
CA PHE A 93 -13.60 15.53 1.76
C PHE A 93 -13.85 14.97 0.37
N GLU A 94 -14.93 15.40 -0.24
CA GLU A 94 -15.40 14.82 -1.49
C GLU A 94 -15.17 15.77 -2.67
N TYR A 95 -14.99 15.21 -3.86
CA TYR A 95 -14.89 15.98 -5.10
C TYR A 95 -15.43 15.16 -6.28
N ASP A 96 -16.07 15.82 -7.24
CA ASP A 96 -16.68 15.13 -8.38
C ASP A 96 -15.61 14.59 -9.35
N LEU A 97 -15.75 13.32 -9.74
CA LEU A 97 -14.87 12.68 -10.73
C LEU A 97 -15.66 11.82 -11.73
N PRO A 98 -16.54 12.45 -12.55
CA PRO A 98 -17.42 11.72 -13.45
C PRO A 98 -16.67 10.95 -14.55
N GLY A 99 -15.48 11.42 -14.97
CA GLY A 99 -14.66 10.71 -15.96
C GLY A 99 -14.22 9.32 -15.49
N GLN A 100 -14.06 9.12 -14.18
CA GLN A 100 -13.68 7.83 -13.62
C GLN A 100 -14.79 6.76 -13.76
N ALA A 101 -16.04 7.14 -14.00
CA ALA A 101 -17.10 6.18 -14.29
C ALA A 101 -16.91 5.46 -15.65
N TYR A 102 -16.03 5.98 -16.50
CA TYR A 102 -15.77 5.50 -17.86
C TYR A 102 -14.33 4.95 -18.04
N ASP A 103 -13.60 4.68 -16.95
CA ASP A 103 -12.20 4.21 -17.00
C ASP A 103 -12.01 2.79 -17.57
N GLY A 104 -13.11 2.08 -17.83
CA GLY A 104 -13.13 0.81 -18.57
C GLY A 104 -13.15 0.98 -20.09
N LEU A 105 -13.39 2.19 -20.62
CA LEU A 105 -13.38 2.45 -22.06
C LEU A 105 -12.06 2.00 -22.70
N LYS A 106 -12.18 1.34 -23.86
CA LYS A 106 -11.05 0.86 -24.65
C LYS A 106 -10.74 1.84 -25.77
N THR A 107 -9.62 1.62 -26.47
CA THR A 107 -9.31 2.38 -27.69
C THR A 107 -10.49 2.28 -28.66
N PRO A 108 -11.00 3.42 -29.19
CA PRO A 108 -12.17 3.41 -30.05
C PRO A 108 -11.93 2.61 -31.33
N THR A 109 -12.91 1.79 -31.70
CA THR A 109 -12.96 1.10 -32.98
C THR A 109 -13.16 2.08 -34.14
N ALA A 110 -12.95 1.62 -35.37
CA ALA A 110 -13.21 2.43 -36.56
C ALA A 110 -14.68 2.90 -36.63
N ALA A 111 -15.63 2.04 -36.26
CA ALA A 111 -17.05 2.39 -36.22
C ALA A 111 -17.36 3.46 -35.16
N GLU A 112 -16.79 3.33 -33.96
CA GLU A 112 -16.94 4.33 -32.90
C GLU A 112 -16.28 5.65 -33.27
N LYS A 113 -15.13 5.62 -33.96
CA LYS A 113 -14.51 6.83 -34.52
C LYS A 113 -15.43 7.53 -35.49
N THR A 114 -15.97 6.81 -36.48
CA THR A 114 -16.92 7.37 -37.44
C THR A 114 -18.14 7.97 -36.74
N LYS A 115 -18.69 7.27 -35.74
CA LYS A 115 -19.84 7.76 -34.94
C LYS A 115 -19.49 9.00 -34.10
N ALA A 116 -18.35 9.01 -33.43
CA ALA A 116 -17.90 10.15 -32.62
C ALA A 116 -17.71 11.43 -33.46
N LEU A 117 -17.45 11.29 -34.77
CA LEU A 117 -17.20 12.40 -35.70
C LEU A 117 -18.38 12.73 -36.63
N SER A 118 -19.55 12.10 -36.46
CA SER A 118 -20.67 12.21 -37.41
C SER A 118 -21.66 13.34 -37.14
N LYS A 119 -21.67 13.94 -35.94
CA LYS A 119 -22.67 14.96 -35.58
C LYS A 119 -22.47 16.25 -36.37
N VAL A 120 -21.22 16.64 -36.60
CA VAL A 120 -20.85 17.80 -37.42
C VAL A 120 -19.66 17.42 -38.30
N PRO A 121 -19.88 16.80 -39.47
CA PRO A 121 -18.80 16.29 -40.31
C PRO A 121 -17.75 17.36 -40.63
N GLY A 122 -16.47 17.00 -40.51
CA GLY A 122 -15.34 17.89 -40.78
C GLY A 122 -14.95 18.84 -39.64
N ASP A 123 -15.74 18.96 -38.56
CA ASP A 123 -15.46 19.88 -37.45
C ASP A 123 -15.34 19.13 -36.11
N LEU A 124 -14.09 18.91 -35.67
CA LEU A 124 -13.79 18.12 -34.47
C LEU A 124 -14.33 18.79 -33.19
N GLU A 125 -14.21 20.12 -33.08
CA GLU A 125 -14.63 20.85 -31.88
C GLU A 125 -16.16 20.92 -31.78
N LYS A 126 -16.86 21.13 -32.91
CA LYS A 126 -18.33 21.10 -32.91
C LYS A 126 -18.88 19.71 -32.66
N ASN A 127 -18.19 18.63 -33.06
CA ASN A 127 -18.58 17.27 -32.65
C ASN A 127 -18.54 17.09 -31.13
N VAL A 128 -17.50 17.60 -30.46
CA VAL A 128 -17.41 17.55 -28.98
C VAL A 128 -18.60 18.28 -28.35
N ALA A 129 -18.92 19.50 -28.81
CA ALA A 129 -20.03 20.27 -28.28
C ALA A 129 -21.39 19.59 -28.52
N ALA A 130 -21.59 19.03 -29.72
CA ALA A 130 -22.82 18.32 -30.08
C ALA A 130 -23.01 17.04 -29.25
N TRP A 131 -21.96 16.22 -29.10
CA TRP A 131 -22.02 15.02 -28.26
C TRP A 131 -22.16 15.35 -26.78
N LYS A 132 -21.52 16.42 -26.30
CA LYS A 132 -21.71 16.89 -24.92
C LYS A 132 -23.16 17.23 -24.66
N LYS A 133 -23.80 18.02 -25.54
CA LYS A 133 -25.22 18.36 -25.43
C LYS A 133 -26.11 17.12 -25.48
N ALA A 134 -25.83 16.18 -26.39
CA ALA A 134 -26.58 14.93 -26.51
C ALA A 134 -26.48 14.08 -25.23
N ALA A 135 -25.27 13.87 -24.71
CA ALA A 135 -25.02 13.11 -23.48
C ALA A 135 -25.62 13.79 -22.24
N ASP A 136 -25.56 15.13 -22.17
CA ASP A 136 -26.14 15.90 -21.08
C ASP A 136 -27.68 15.80 -21.07
N LEU A 137 -28.32 15.69 -22.25
CA LEU A 137 -29.78 15.54 -22.40
C LEU A 137 -30.24 14.10 -22.19
N SER A 138 -29.60 13.13 -22.85
CA SER A 138 -30.05 11.73 -22.84
C SER A 138 -29.72 11.01 -21.53
N LYS A 139 -28.67 11.45 -20.82
CA LYS A 139 -28.07 10.77 -19.66
C LYS A 139 -27.62 9.32 -19.95
N LYS A 140 -27.56 8.92 -21.23
CA LYS A 140 -27.16 7.57 -21.64
C LYS A 140 -25.64 7.43 -21.60
N PRO A 141 -25.09 6.37 -21.01
CA PRO A 141 -23.64 6.16 -20.97
C PRO A 141 -22.98 6.08 -22.35
N GLU A 142 -23.66 5.54 -23.34
CA GLU A 142 -23.17 5.39 -24.70
C GLU A 142 -22.91 6.75 -25.36
N ASP A 143 -23.81 7.71 -25.16
CA ASP A 143 -23.66 9.06 -25.72
C ASP A 143 -22.51 9.81 -25.03
N ARG A 144 -22.33 9.59 -23.72
CA ARG A 144 -21.17 10.10 -22.99
C ARG A 144 -19.86 9.47 -23.47
N ALA A 145 -19.84 8.18 -23.78
CA ALA A 145 -18.68 7.52 -24.36
C ALA A 145 -18.33 8.13 -25.73
N MET A 146 -19.32 8.42 -26.57
CA MET A 146 -19.07 9.13 -27.84
C MET A 146 -18.55 10.55 -27.64
N GLU A 147 -19.02 11.28 -26.61
CA GLU A 147 -18.43 12.58 -26.23
C GLU A 147 -16.95 12.43 -25.85
N ILE A 148 -16.61 11.44 -25.05
CA ILE A 148 -15.22 11.16 -24.64
C ILE A 148 -14.35 10.85 -25.86
N TYR A 149 -14.83 10.01 -26.79
CA TYR A 149 -14.10 9.72 -28.03
C TYR A 149 -14.00 10.94 -28.94
N ALA A 150 -15.04 11.77 -29.07
CA ALA A 150 -14.97 13.01 -29.83
C ALA A 150 -13.89 13.95 -29.26
N ARG A 151 -13.80 14.05 -27.92
CA ARG A 151 -12.73 14.82 -27.25
C ARG A 151 -11.36 14.23 -27.52
N TYR A 152 -11.24 12.91 -27.53
CA TYR A 152 -10.00 12.25 -27.90
C TYR A 152 -9.60 12.62 -29.34
N PHE A 153 -10.48 12.52 -30.32
CA PHE A 153 -10.10 12.87 -31.70
C PHE A 153 -9.85 14.37 -31.92
N ALA A 154 -10.46 15.24 -31.12
CA ALA A 154 -10.20 16.68 -31.16
C ALA A 154 -8.91 17.11 -30.44
N ASN A 155 -8.30 16.24 -29.62
CA ASN A 155 -7.07 16.58 -28.90
C ASN A 155 -5.84 16.58 -29.83
N LYS A 156 -4.80 17.34 -29.46
CA LYS A 156 -3.57 17.52 -30.25
C LYS A 156 -2.32 16.92 -29.59
N GLU A 157 -2.48 16.08 -28.56
CA GLU A 157 -1.37 15.58 -27.74
C GLU A 157 -0.65 14.37 -28.36
N GLY A 158 -1.24 13.70 -29.35
CA GLY A 158 -0.64 12.53 -30.01
C GLY A 158 -0.49 11.29 -29.13
N LEU A 159 -1.20 11.25 -28.00
CA LEU A 159 -1.16 10.15 -27.03
C LEU A 159 -2.16 9.05 -27.42
N GLY A 160 -1.82 7.79 -27.15
CA GLY A 160 -2.79 6.69 -27.29
C GLY A 160 -3.99 6.86 -26.34
N PHE A 161 -5.18 6.40 -26.74
CA PHE A 161 -6.45 6.65 -26.04
C PHE A 161 -6.39 6.39 -24.54
N LYS A 162 -5.96 5.21 -24.09
CA LYS A 162 -5.96 4.89 -22.65
C LYS A 162 -5.01 5.78 -21.85
N HIS A 163 -3.83 6.09 -22.42
CA HIS A 163 -2.89 7.01 -21.79
C HIS A 163 -3.48 8.43 -21.71
N TRP A 164 -4.08 8.93 -22.79
CA TRP A 164 -4.77 10.21 -22.79
C TRP A 164 -5.93 10.24 -21.78
N PHE A 165 -6.79 9.22 -21.79
CA PHE A 165 -7.98 9.18 -20.95
C PHE A 165 -7.63 9.12 -19.45
N ASP A 166 -6.79 8.17 -19.07
CA ASP A 166 -6.43 7.94 -17.66
C ASP A 166 -5.49 9.04 -17.13
N LYS A 167 -4.50 9.44 -17.93
CA LYS A 167 -3.39 10.31 -17.46
C LYS A 167 -3.57 11.78 -17.81
N ARG A 168 -4.45 12.13 -18.76
CA ARG A 168 -4.77 13.52 -19.13
C ARG A 168 -6.21 13.88 -18.76
N TYR A 169 -7.19 13.20 -19.33
CA TYR A 169 -8.60 13.58 -19.20
C TYR A 169 -9.12 13.48 -17.76
N ILE A 170 -9.05 12.29 -17.14
CA ILE A 170 -9.47 12.09 -15.74
C ILE A 170 -8.60 12.94 -14.80
N ARG A 171 -7.29 13.00 -15.06
CA ARG A 171 -6.34 13.79 -14.26
C ARG A 171 -6.69 15.27 -14.22
N ASN A 172 -7.04 15.86 -15.36
CA ASN A 172 -7.45 17.25 -15.45
C ASN A 172 -8.73 17.53 -14.64
N GLN A 173 -9.67 16.57 -14.57
CA GLN A 173 -10.83 16.70 -13.67
C GLN A 173 -10.41 16.72 -12.20
N ILE A 174 -9.48 15.84 -11.78
CA ILE A 174 -8.93 15.85 -10.41
C ILE A 174 -8.30 17.22 -10.08
N ASN A 175 -7.46 17.74 -10.97
CA ASN A 175 -6.82 19.06 -10.81
C ASN A 175 -7.85 20.19 -10.66
N ASN A 176 -9.02 20.05 -11.31
CA ASN A 176 -10.06 21.05 -11.30
C ASN A 176 -10.96 20.98 -10.06
N HIS A 177 -11.25 19.79 -9.56
CA HIS A 177 -12.29 19.59 -8.54
C HIS A 177 -11.74 19.31 -7.14
N LYS A 178 -10.60 18.60 -7.01
CA LYS A 178 -10.07 18.16 -5.71
C LYS A 178 -9.68 19.34 -4.82
N GLY A 179 -9.02 20.37 -5.38
CA GLY A 179 -8.64 21.58 -4.66
C GLY A 179 -9.86 22.32 -4.10
N SER A 180 -10.87 22.53 -4.94
CA SER A 180 -12.14 23.18 -4.56
C SER A 180 -12.91 22.37 -3.51
N GLY A 181 -12.92 21.03 -3.61
CA GLY A 181 -13.51 20.16 -2.59
C GLY A 181 -12.80 20.29 -1.24
N PHE A 182 -11.47 20.42 -1.25
CA PHE A 182 -10.69 20.64 -0.03
C PHE A 182 -10.93 22.04 0.56
N GLU A 183 -10.91 23.10 -0.25
CA GLU A 183 -11.28 24.47 0.16
C GLU A 183 -12.65 24.47 0.85
N ARG A 184 -13.66 23.89 0.19
CA ARG A 184 -15.02 23.77 0.72
C ARG A 184 -15.07 23.08 2.07
N GLN A 185 -14.29 22.01 2.25
CA GLN A 185 -14.22 21.31 3.52
C GLN A 185 -13.60 22.17 4.63
N LEU A 186 -12.50 22.88 4.33
CA LEU A 186 -11.87 23.77 5.29
C LEU A 186 -12.76 24.96 5.66
N VAL A 187 -13.46 25.55 4.69
CA VAL A 187 -14.42 26.64 4.95
C VAL A 187 -15.51 26.19 5.92
N LYS A 188 -16.03 24.97 5.78
CA LYS A 188 -17.00 24.38 6.73
C LYS A 188 -16.38 24.14 8.10
N ASP A 189 -15.24 23.46 8.14
CA ASP A 189 -14.64 22.97 9.38
C ASP A 189 -14.13 24.10 10.28
N TYR A 190 -13.61 25.17 9.69
CA TYR A 190 -13.10 26.36 10.39
C TYR A 190 -14.05 27.55 10.33
N ARG A 191 -15.28 27.34 9.83
CA ARG A 191 -16.35 28.36 9.76
C ARG A 191 -15.86 29.66 9.10
N LEU A 192 -15.16 29.54 7.98
CA LEU A 192 -14.60 30.68 7.23
C LEU A 192 -15.71 31.40 6.45
N ILE A 193 -16.74 31.85 7.15
CA ILE A 193 -17.99 32.37 6.58
C ILE A 193 -18.26 33.79 7.09
N GLY A 194 -19.21 34.48 6.45
CA GLY A 194 -19.55 35.85 6.80
C GLY A 194 -18.68 36.90 6.10
N PRO A 195 -18.91 38.19 6.40
CA PRO A 195 -18.32 39.29 5.66
C PRO A 195 -16.80 39.42 5.81
N ASP A 196 -16.15 38.83 6.81
CA ASP A 196 -14.71 38.97 7.03
C ASP A 196 -13.86 38.09 6.11
N TRP A 197 -14.43 37.03 5.52
CA TRP A 197 -13.68 36.03 4.75
C TRP A 197 -13.88 36.15 3.25
N LEU A 198 -12.78 36.28 2.52
CA LEU A 198 -12.71 36.17 1.06
C LEU A 198 -11.91 34.93 0.67
N CYS A 199 -12.35 34.20 -0.35
CA CYS A 199 -11.67 33.06 -0.93
C CYS A 199 -11.15 33.39 -2.33
N GLU A 200 -10.04 32.77 -2.72
CA GLU A 200 -9.30 33.03 -3.97
C GLU A 200 -8.89 34.50 -4.17
N VAL A 201 -8.27 35.10 -3.15
CA VAL A 201 -7.76 36.47 -3.22
C VAL A 201 -6.46 36.50 -4.00
N THR A 202 -6.30 37.49 -4.89
CA THR A 202 -5.11 37.63 -5.73
C THR A 202 -4.29 38.85 -5.32
N VAL A 203 -2.99 38.65 -5.21
CA VAL A 203 -1.98 39.70 -5.04
C VAL A 203 -1.14 39.79 -6.30
N GLU A 204 -1.08 40.98 -6.90
CA GLU A 204 -0.26 41.25 -8.09
C GLU A 204 1.18 41.56 -7.68
N LEU A 205 2.12 41.10 -8.50
CA LEU A 205 3.56 41.22 -8.28
C LEU A 205 4.16 42.09 -9.39
N PHE A 206 4.96 43.06 -8.99
CA PHE A 206 5.55 44.04 -9.88
C PHE A 206 7.07 44.01 -9.79
N ASP A 207 7.74 44.22 -10.91
CA ASP A 207 9.19 44.39 -10.94
C ASP A 207 9.62 45.79 -10.47
N LYS A 208 10.92 46.07 -10.56
CA LYS A 208 11.51 47.34 -10.15
C LYS A 208 11.06 48.55 -10.98
N ASN A 209 10.54 48.31 -12.20
CA ASN A 209 10.03 49.35 -13.09
C ASN A 209 8.53 49.60 -12.86
N GLY A 210 7.89 48.80 -11.99
CA GLY A 210 6.45 48.87 -11.74
C GLY A 210 5.62 48.07 -12.74
N GLU A 211 6.23 47.25 -13.59
CA GLU A 211 5.50 46.41 -14.54
C GLU A 211 5.01 45.12 -13.86
N LYS A 212 3.79 44.67 -14.23
CA LYS A 212 3.21 43.44 -13.69
C LYS A 212 3.92 42.21 -14.26
N VAL A 213 4.69 41.54 -13.41
CA VAL A 213 5.47 40.35 -13.79
C VAL A 213 4.87 39.05 -13.28
N GLY A 214 3.90 39.10 -12.36
CA GLY A 214 3.18 37.90 -11.94
C GLY A 214 2.08 38.16 -10.93
N GLU A 215 1.56 37.06 -10.39
CA GLU A 215 0.54 37.07 -9.35
C GLU A 215 0.78 35.96 -8.32
N ARG A 216 0.24 36.15 -7.12
CA ARG A 216 0.14 35.18 -6.04
C ARG A 216 -1.31 35.13 -5.56
N ARG A 217 -1.96 33.97 -5.72
CA ARG A 217 -3.34 33.73 -5.29
C ARG A 217 -3.36 32.98 -3.97
N TYR A 218 -4.16 33.40 -3.00
CA TYR A 218 -4.35 32.72 -1.71
C TYR A 218 -5.77 32.17 -1.63
N ASP A 219 -5.92 30.95 -1.13
CA ASP A 219 -7.20 30.23 -1.11
C ASP A 219 -8.22 30.88 -0.16
N ALA A 220 -7.74 31.49 0.94
CA ALA A 220 -8.57 32.35 1.79
C ALA A 220 -7.81 33.57 2.35
N TYR A 221 -8.57 34.60 2.70
CA TYR A 221 -8.07 35.84 3.28
C TYR A 221 -9.09 36.39 4.27
N ASN A 222 -8.66 36.67 5.49
CA ASN A 222 -9.48 37.35 6.48
C ASN A 222 -9.20 38.86 6.43
N LYS A 223 -10.20 39.66 6.07
CA LYS A 223 -10.07 41.13 5.94
C LYS A 223 -9.85 41.82 7.27
N LYS A 224 -10.39 41.28 8.36
CA LYS A 224 -10.30 41.86 9.71
C LYS A 224 -8.93 41.62 10.33
N THR A 225 -8.42 40.39 10.25
CA THR A 225 -7.11 40.00 10.82
C THR A 225 -5.95 40.17 9.85
N LYS A 226 -6.23 40.40 8.55
CA LYS A 226 -5.26 40.52 7.46
C LYS A 226 -4.40 39.26 7.27
N GLU A 227 -4.98 38.08 7.52
CA GLU A 227 -4.29 36.79 7.38
C GLU A 227 -4.57 36.14 6.02
N PHE A 228 -3.52 35.95 5.22
CA PHE A 228 -3.55 35.11 4.01
C PHE A 228 -3.44 33.64 4.37
N ASN A 229 -4.24 32.82 3.70
CA ASN A 229 -4.34 31.39 3.94
C ASN A 229 -4.14 30.62 2.63
N GLU A 230 -3.18 29.70 2.62
CA GLU A 230 -2.91 28.76 1.52
C GLU A 230 -3.29 27.34 1.96
N PHE A 231 -4.07 26.65 1.13
CA PHE A 231 -4.58 25.31 1.38
C PHE A 231 -3.90 24.29 0.48
N LYS A 232 -3.32 23.24 1.08
CA LYS A 232 -2.60 22.17 0.38
C LYS A 232 -3.19 20.81 0.69
N SER A 233 -3.91 20.22 -0.26
CA SER A 233 -4.48 18.87 -0.12
C SER A 233 -3.43 17.76 0.02
N ASN A 234 -2.17 18.02 -0.36
CA ASN A 234 -1.02 17.11 -0.22
C ASN A 234 0.08 17.66 0.70
N SER A 235 -0.15 18.80 1.37
CA SER A 235 0.82 19.49 2.23
C SER A 235 2.16 19.88 1.58
N LYS A 236 2.23 19.96 0.23
CA LYS A 236 3.46 20.36 -0.49
C LYS A 236 3.48 21.87 -0.74
N LEU A 237 4.52 22.54 -0.24
CA LEU A 237 4.86 23.93 -0.55
C LEU A 237 6.00 23.96 -1.55
N THR A 238 5.91 24.85 -2.54
CA THR A 238 6.92 24.99 -3.59
C THR A 238 7.81 26.20 -3.35
N ALA A 239 9.11 26.09 -3.66
CA ALA A 239 10.05 27.20 -3.55
C ALA A 239 9.60 28.45 -4.34
N LYS A 240 8.98 28.24 -5.51
CA LYS A 240 8.43 29.32 -6.35
C LYS A 240 7.28 30.07 -5.66
N GLN A 241 6.41 29.38 -4.93
CA GLN A 241 5.35 30.03 -4.14
C GLN A 241 5.95 30.81 -2.98
N LEU A 242 6.85 30.20 -2.22
CA LEU A 242 7.50 30.82 -1.07
C LEU A 242 8.34 32.05 -1.45
N ALA A 243 8.98 32.04 -2.62
CA ALA A 243 9.70 33.21 -3.15
C ALA A 243 8.75 34.39 -3.40
N LYS A 244 7.54 34.14 -3.93
CA LYS A 244 6.50 35.17 -4.08
C LYS A 244 5.97 35.63 -2.73
N ASP A 245 5.76 34.71 -1.78
CA ASP A 245 5.27 35.02 -0.44
C ASP A 245 6.23 35.98 0.30
N ARG A 246 7.55 35.86 0.10
CA ARG A 246 8.54 36.83 0.60
C ARG A 246 8.33 38.24 0.06
N VAL A 247 8.06 38.38 -1.24
CA VAL A 247 7.78 39.69 -1.87
C VAL A 247 6.48 40.29 -1.33
N VAL A 248 5.44 39.47 -1.16
CA VAL A 248 4.18 39.88 -0.54
C VAL A 248 4.42 40.32 0.90
N ALA A 249 5.17 39.55 1.68
CA ALA A 249 5.45 39.87 3.07
C ALA A 249 6.21 41.20 3.24
N LYS A 250 7.19 41.46 2.37
CA LYS A 250 7.94 42.73 2.34
C LYS A 250 7.02 43.92 2.00
N SER A 251 6.12 43.75 1.04
CA SER A 251 5.27 44.84 0.54
C SER A 251 4.04 45.11 1.41
N MET A 252 3.63 44.13 2.22
CA MET A 252 2.39 44.17 3.00
C MET A 252 2.66 43.87 4.49
N PRO A 253 3.33 44.77 5.23
CA PRO A 253 3.92 44.48 6.56
C PRO A 253 2.89 44.12 7.65
N ASN A 254 1.63 44.51 7.46
CA ASN A 254 0.53 44.23 8.39
C ASN A 254 -0.21 42.92 8.11
N HIS A 255 0.23 42.12 7.13
CA HIS A 255 -0.42 40.86 6.76
C HIS A 255 0.37 39.66 7.28
N THR A 256 -0.35 38.62 7.71
CA THR A 256 0.20 37.34 8.17
C THR A 256 -0.13 36.22 7.18
N PHE A 257 0.53 35.07 7.32
CA PHE A 257 0.42 33.93 6.42
C PHE A 257 0.13 32.65 7.19
N ARG A 258 -0.73 31.80 6.63
CA ARG A 258 -1.00 30.47 7.14
C ARG A 258 -1.00 29.43 6.03
N PHE A 259 -0.33 28.32 6.26
CA PHE A 259 -0.34 27.14 5.38
C PHE A 259 -1.12 26.01 6.04
N THR A 260 -2.22 25.60 5.43
CA THR A 260 -3.04 24.50 5.93
C THR A 260 -2.86 23.24 5.07
N GLY A 261 -2.39 22.16 5.68
CA GLY A 261 -2.13 20.89 5.02
C GLY A 261 -3.15 19.81 5.41
N ALA A 262 -3.63 19.04 4.42
CA ALA A 262 -4.52 17.90 4.65
C ALA A 262 -3.78 16.61 5.09
N LYS A 263 -2.46 16.65 5.10
CA LYS A 263 -1.54 15.54 5.38
C LYS A 263 -0.40 16.02 6.27
N LYS A 264 0.41 15.08 6.75
CA LYS A 264 1.70 15.37 7.38
C LYS A 264 2.54 16.33 6.54
N PHE A 265 2.94 17.46 7.12
CA PHE A 265 4.06 18.24 6.57
C PHE A 265 5.34 17.46 6.82
N THR A 266 6.07 17.12 5.75
CA THR A 266 7.39 16.50 5.89
C THR A 266 8.35 17.47 6.59
N GLN A 267 9.46 16.97 7.14
CA GLN A 267 10.46 17.83 7.79
C GLN A 267 10.92 18.99 6.90
N GLY A 268 11.10 18.74 5.59
CA GLY A 268 11.41 19.78 4.61
C GLY A 268 10.31 20.83 4.45
N GLN A 269 9.04 20.42 4.48
CA GLN A 269 7.92 21.36 4.42
C GLN A 269 7.76 22.18 5.70
N VAL A 270 7.99 21.58 6.87
CA VAL A 270 8.06 22.32 8.14
C VAL A 270 9.21 23.32 8.11
N LYS A 271 10.37 22.93 7.57
CA LYS A 271 11.51 23.84 7.37
C LYS A 271 11.14 25.02 6.48
N HIS A 272 10.43 24.80 5.38
CA HIS A 272 9.96 25.88 4.52
C HIS A 272 9.10 26.92 5.26
N ILE A 273 8.17 26.46 6.11
CA ILE A 273 7.33 27.35 6.92
C ILE A 273 8.20 28.15 7.90
N ASN A 274 9.13 27.49 8.58
CA ASN A 274 10.04 28.13 9.55
C ASN A 274 11.05 29.09 8.91
N ASP A 275 11.55 28.78 7.71
CA ASP A 275 12.43 29.66 6.96
C ASP A 275 11.68 30.93 6.56
N LEU A 276 10.45 30.81 6.06
CA LEU A 276 9.63 31.98 5.73
C LEU A 276 9.31 32.81 6.97
N GLU A 277 8.96 32.20 8.11
CA GLU A 277 8.78 32.93 9.37
C GLU A 277 10.04 33.71 9.76
N ARG A 278 11.22 33.09 9.66
CA ARG A 278 12.50 33.75 9.98
C ARG A 278 12.77 34.94 9.07
N ASP A 279 12.53 34.77 7.78
CA ASP A 279 12.73 35.83 6.78
C ASP A 279 11.78 37.00 7.07
N VAL A 280 10.49 36.70 7.32
CA VAL A 280 9.46 37.69 7.64
C VAL A 280 9.77 38.42 8.95
N ARG A 281 10.18 37.69 9.99
CA ARG A 281 10.63 38.24 11.27
C ARG A 281 11.78 39.22 11.08
N THR A 282 12.78 38.86 10.27
CA THR A 282 13.95 39.70 9.98
C THR A 282 13.54 40.97 9.24
N MET A 283 12.64 40.87 8.26
CA MET A 283 12.14 42.02 7.50
C MET A 283 11.26 42.99 8.30
N ARG A 284 10.71 42.55 9.44
CA ARG A 284 9.67 43.28 10.20
C ARG A 284 10.07 43.48 11.67
N GLY A 285 11.34 43.79 11.90
CA GLY A 285 11.83 44.24 13.21
C GLY A 285 11.71 43.20 14.33
N GLY A 286 11.78 41.91 14.01
CA GLY A 286 11.84 40.85 15.02
C GLY A 286 10.50 40.29 15.49
N LYS A 287 9.35 40.78 14.98
CA LYS A 287 8.01 40.31 15.34
C LYS A 287 7.80 38.84 14.95
N THR A 288 7.38 38.02 15.91
CA THR A 288 7.17 36.58 15.75
C THR A 288 5.71 36.21 15.43
N GLY A 289 5.51 34.98 14.98
CA GLY A 289 4.20 34.37 14.78
C GLY A 289 3.45 34.93 13.57
N GLN A 290 4.16 35.40 12.54
CA GLN A 290 3.58 36.02 11.36
C GLN A 290 3.33 35.04 10.22
N VAL A 291 3.97 33.87 10.27
CA VAL A 291 3.84 32.76 9.35
C VAL A 291 3.57 31.50 10.17
N ARG A 292 2.46 30.82 9.89
CA ARG A 292 1.99 29.66 10.65
C ARG A 292 1.63 28.50 9.74
N GLY A 293 1.65 27.31 10.31
CA GLY A 293 1.16 26.07 9.72
C GLY A 293 -0.03 25.54 10.51
N ASN A 294 -0.93 24.87 9.81
CA ASN A 294 -2.04 24.12 10.39
C ASN A 294 -2.13 22.75 9.72
N GLN A 295 -1.96 21.67 10.48
CA GLN A 295 -2.01 20.31 9.98
C GLN A 295 -3.25 19.61 10.53
N ARG A 296 -4.13 19.16 9.64
CA ARG A 296 -5.26 18.30 9.96
C ARG A 296 -5.44 17.25 8.88
N PHE A 297 -5.63 16.00 9.27
CA PHE A 297 -5.72 14.91 8.30
C PHE A 297 -7.08 14.89 7.60
N TYR A 298 -7.06 14.92 6.27
CA TYR A 298 -8.23 14.67 5.45
C TYR A 298 -7.96 13.66 4.33
N ASN A 299 -8.92 12.79 4.08
CA ASN A 299 -8.88 11.77 3.04
C ASN A 299 -9.74 12.22 1.84
N PRO A 300 -9.12 12.44 0.65
CA PRO A 300 -9.87 12.79 -0.56
C PRO A 300 -10.71 11.61 -1.05
N VAL A 301 -11.99 11.84 -1.31
CA VAL A 301 -12.92 10.81 -1.82
C VAL A 301 -13.50 11.28 -3.16
N PRO A 302 -13.14 10.64 -4.29
CA PRO A 302 -13.77 10.94 -5.56
C PRO A 302 -15.23 10.48 -5.56
N LYS A 303 -16.15 11.37 -5.91
CA LYS A 303 -17.54 11.01 -6.23
C LYS A 303 -17.61 10.49 -7.65
N THR A 304 -17.76 9.18 -7.75
CA THR A 304 -17.94 8.47 -9.01
C THR A 304 -18.94 7.36 -8.80
N THR A 305 -19.85 7.19 -9.76
CA THR A 305 -20.80 6.07 -9.79
C THR A 305 -20.34 5.15 -10.92
N PRO A 306 -19.77 3.96 -10.62
CA PRO A 306 -19.37 3.02 -11.65
C PRO A 306 -20.55 2.65 -12.56
N ILE A 307 -20.28 2.50 -13.85
CA ILE A 307 -21.29 2.17 -14.86
C ILE A 307 -20.90 0.83 -15.48
N ARG A 308 -21.84 -0.11 -15.46
CA ARG A 308 -21.69 -1.43 -16.06
C ARG A 308 -21.29 -1.32 -17.54
N GLY A 309 -20.20 -1.97 -17.93
CA GLY A 309 -19.66 -1.95 -19.29
C GLY A 309 -18.79 -0.74 -19.65
N PHE A 310 -18.73 0.27 -18.78
CA PHE A 310 -17.91 1.46 -19.01
C PHE A 310 -16.85 1.67 -17.93
N SER A 311 -17.00 1.07 -16.75
CA SER A 311 -16.02 1.10 -15.66
C SER A 311 -15.06 -0.08 -15.68
N ASP A 312 -13.83 0.16 -15.25
CA ASP A 312 -12.79 -0.86 -15.12
C ASP A 312 -12.93 -1.61 -13.78
N HIS A 313 -13.01 -2.94 -13.85
CA HIS A 313 -13.05 -3.81 -12.68
C HIS A 313 -11.90 -4.82 -12.77
N GLN A 314 -11.21 -5.03 -11.66
CA GLN A 314 -10.08 -5.95 -11.62
C GLN A 314 -10.48 -7.28 -11.04
N ARG A 315 -9.82 -8.34 -11.50
CA ARG A 315 -10.08 -9.70 -11.01
C ARG A 315 -9.38 -10.01 -9.69
N TRP A 316 -8.47 -9.15 -9.24
CA TRP A 316 -7.80 -9.33 -7.95
C TRP A 316 -8.83 -9.43 -6.84
N PHE A 317 -8.69 -10.47 -6.02
CA PHE A 317 -9.52 -10.70 -4.83
C PHE A 317 -11.02 -10.91 -5.13
N ALA A 318 -11.39 -11.16 -6.39
CA ALA A 318 -12.78 -11.35 -6.83
C ALA A 318 -13.08 -12.84 -7.08
N PRO A 319 -13.64 -13.61 -6.12
CA PRO A 319 -13.89 -15.05 -6.26
C PRO A 319 -14.80 -15.38 -7.44
N ALA A 320 -15.86 -14.59 -7.66
CA ALA A 320 -16.79 -14.75 -8.78
C ALA A 320 -16.12 -14.61 -10.16
N CYS A 321 -14.93 -14.00 -10.24
CA CYS A 321 -14.16 -13.90 -11.47
C CYS A 321 -13.11 -14.99 -11.64
N GLN A 322 -12.95 -15.91 -10.70
CA GLN A 322 -11.87 -16.91 -10.78
C GLN A 322 -12.30 -18.21 -11.47
N THR A 323 -13.58 -18.56 -11.40
CA THR A 323 -14.08 -19.86 -11.86
C THR A 323 -14.96 -19.70 -13.10
N GLY A 324 -14.72 -20.48 -14.16
CA GLY A 324 -15.71 -20.70 -15.25
C GLY A 324 -15.41 -20.10 -16.64
N GLY A 325 -14.27 -20.43 -17.25
CA GLY A 325 -14.04 -20.15 -18.69
C GLY A 325 -12.61 -20.48 -19.14
N THR A 326 -12.36 -20.50 -20.45
CA THR A 326 -10.99 -20.51 -20.99
C THR A 326 -10.22 -19.27 -20.55
N GLN A 327 -8.88 -19.29 -20.53
CA GLN A 327 -8.07 -18.12 -20.14
C GLN A 327 -8.51 -16.85 -20.89
N THR A 328 -8.88 -16.96 -22.17
CA THR A 328 -9.43 -15.87 -22.99
C THR A 328 -10.83 -15.40 -22.54
N GLN A 329 -11.73 -16.31 -22.17
CA GLN A 329 -13.06 -15.98 -21.63
C GLN A 329 -12.97 -15.36 -20.22
N LEU A 330 -12.05 -15.86 -19.39
CA LEU A 330 -11.74 -15.31 -18.08
C LEU A 330 -11.11 -13.90 -18.17
N MET A 331 -10.37 -13.60 -19.24
CA MET A 331 -9.82 -12.26 -19.53
C MET A 331 -10.87 -11.29 -20.10
N ALA A 332 -11.92 -11.79 -20.76
CA ALA A 332 -13.02 -10.99 -21.31
C ALA A 332 -14.10 -10.61 -20.25
N ALA A 333 -14.23 -11.37 -19.16
CA ALA A 333 -15.27 -11.18 -18.14
C ALA A 333 -15.10 -9.94 -17.24
N GLY A 334 -13.94 -9.27 -17.28
CA GLY A 334 -13.63 -8.10 -16.43
C GLY A 334 -14.42 -6.82 -16.74
N ALA A 335 -15.23 -6.80 -17.80
CA ALA A 335 -15.92 -5.58 -18.23
C ALA A 335 -17.35 -5.43 -17.68
N ASN A 336 -18.03 -6.49 -17.22
CA ASN A 336 -19.50 -6.42 -17.18
C ASN A 336 -20.27 -7.00 -15.98
N ASN A 337 -19.70 -7.80 -15.07
CA ASN A 337 -20.48 -8.42 -13.96
C ASN A 337 -19.71 -8.91 -12.73
N CYS A 338 -18.37 -8.88 -12.71
CA CYS A 338 -17.59 -9.37 -11.58
C CYS A 338 -16.29 -8.58 -11.45
N GLY A 339 -15.77 -8.41 -10.23
CA GLY A 339 -14.46 -7.80 -9.98
C GLY A 339 -14.43 -6.91 -8.76
N THR A 340 -13.23 -6.46 -8.39
CA THR A 340 -13.00 -5.45 -7.36
C THR A 340 -12.61 -4.11 -7.99
N ARG A 341 -12.96 -3.04 -7.27
CA ARG A 341 -12.66 -1.66 -7.62
C ARG A 341 -12.33 -0.88 -6.36
N GLY A 342 -11.39 0.04 -6.48
CA GLY A 342 -11.04 0.96 -5.40
C GLY A 342 -9.62 1.52 -5.54
N PRO A 343 -9.18 2.32 -4.57
CA PRO A 343 -7.88 2.93 -4.55
C PRO A 343 -6.70 1.97 -4.70
N ALA A 344 -6.76 0.77 -4.12
CA ALA A 344 -5.70 -0.25 -4.30
C ALA A 344 -5.48 -0.57 -5.78
N ASN A 345 -6.55 -0.86 -6.51
CA ASN A 345 -6.49 -1.16 -7.92
C ASN A 345 -5.95 0.03 -8.73
N GLN A 346 -6.46 1.23 -8.46
CA GLN A 346 -6.10 2.44 -9.18
C GLN A 346 -4.62 2.81 -8.99
N ARG A 347 -4.11 2.70 -7.74
CA ARG A 347 -2.69 2.94 -7.45
C ARG A 347 -1.80 1.86 -8.06
N ALA A 348 -2.21 0.59 -8.02
CA ALA A 348 -1.46 -0.49 -8.64
C ALA A 348 -1.30 -0.30 -10.16
N ILE A 349 -2.40 -0.07 -10.89
CA ILE A 349 -2.42 0.11 -12.35
C ILE A 349 -1.71 1.40 -12.78
N SER A 350 -1.69 2.42 -11.92
CA SER A 350 -1.05 3.70 -12.26
C SER A 350 0.46 3.74 -12.03
N SER A 351 1.05 2.73 -11.40
CA SER A 351 2.46 2.70 -10.99
C SER A 351 3.47 2.41 -12.12
N GLY A 352 3.03 1.82 -13.23
CA GLY A 352 3.92 1.37 -14.30
C GLY A 352 4.58 0.02 -14.02
N LYS A 353 4.96 -0.71 -15.08
CA LYS A 353 5.49 -2.07 -14.96
C LYS A 353 7.00 -2.11 -14.75
N THR A 354 7.70 -1.11 -15.23
CA THR A 354 9.15 -0.94 -15.07
C THR A 354 9.48 0.41 -14.46
N LEU A 355 10.69 0.54 -13.92
CA LEU A 355 11.18 1.80 -13.38
C LEU A 355 11.12 2.94 -14.43
N GLU A 356 11.44 2.66 -15.69
CA GLU A 356 11.41 3.67 -16.75
C GLU A 356 9.98 4.13 -17.09
N GLU A 357 9.01 3.21 -17.09
CA GLU A 357 7.61 3.60 -17.22
C GLU A 357 7.14 4.43 -16.03
N ALA A 358 7.50 4.03 -14.82
CA ALA A 358 7.14 4.74 -13.60
C ALA A 358 7.73 6.16 -13.58
N LYS A 359 9.00 6.33 -13.96
CA LYS A 359 9.65 7.64 -14.13
C LYS A 359 8.91 8.50 -15.15
N ARG A 360 8.52 7.94 -16.30
CA ARG A 360 7.72 8.65 -17.31
C ARG A 360 6.38 9.10 -16.74
N PHE A 361 5.62 8.20 -16.11
CA PHE A 361 4.32 8.52 -15.52
C PHE A 361 4.42 9.54 -14.39
N GLN A 362 5.46 9.47 -13.56
CA GLN A 362 5.71 10.44 -12.50
C GLN A 362 6.00 11.83 -13.07
N ARG A 363 6.91 11.94 -14.06
CA ARG A 363 7.20 13.22 -14.73
C ARG A 363 5.95 13.82 -15.38
N ASP A 364 5.18 12.99 -16.07
CA ASP A 364 3.92 13.40 -16.69
C ASP A 364 2.92 13.92 -15.67
N ALA A 365 2.75 13.21 -14.56
CA ALA A 365 1.85 13.59 -13.47
C ALA A 365 2.28 14.90 -12.82
N ASN A 366 3.58 15.06 -12.53
CA ASN A 366 4.16 16.28 -11.97
C ASN A 366 3.97 17.49 -12.89
N ARG A 367 4.20 17.32 -14.20
CA ARG A 367 3.98 18.38 -15.20
C ARG A 367 2.52 18.84 -15.22
N LEU A 368 1.59 17.91 -15.02
CA LEU A 368 0.16 18.18 -14.99
C LEU A 368 -0.38 18.58 -13.62
N ASP A 369 0.43 18.72 -12.57
CA ASP A 369 -0.06 19.06 -11.23
C ASP A 369 0.33 20.47 -10.76
N PRO A 370 -0.09 21.54 -11.46
CA PRO A 370 0.22 22.91 -11.05
C PRO A 370 -0.46 23.30 -9.72
N ARG A 371 -1.43 22.50 -9.25
CA ARG A 371 -2.27 22.78 -8.08
C ARG A 371 -1.98 21.87 -6.87
N GLY A 372 -1.02 20.94 -6.96
CA GLY A 372 -0.70 20.08 -5.82
C GLY A 372 -1.84 19.15 -5.40
N THR A 373 -2.54 18.57 -6.38
CA THR A 373 -3.67 17.65 -6.19
C THR A 373 -3.28 16.19 -6.31
N LEU A 374 -2.03 15.88 -6.70
CA LEU A 374 -1.49 14.53 -6.62
C LEU A 374 -1.65 14.00 -5.19
N PRO A 375 -2.03 12.71 -5.02
CA PRO A 375 -1.83 12.07 -3.73
C PRO A 375 -0.34 12.13 -3.36
N ARG A 376 0.00 11.96 -2.08
CA ARG A 376 1.42 11.99 -1.65
C ARG A 376 2.29 11.09 -2.53
N GLY A 377 3.36 11.68 -3.07
CA GLY A 377 4.30 11.05 -3.99
C GLY A 377 3.82 10.81 -5.43
N GLY A 378 2.58 11.16 -5.80
CA GLY A 378 2.07 10.93 -7.15
C GLY A 378 1.94 9.43 -7.52
N PRO A 379 1.87 9.06 -8.81
CA PRO A 379 1.74 7.66 -9.23
C PRO A 379 2.84 6.73 -8.67
N GLY A 380 4.07 7.25 -8.52
CA GLY A 380 5.21 6.53 -7.94
C GLY A 380 5.32 6.59 -6.41
N GLY A 381 4.33 7.15 -5.72
CA GLY A 381 4.40 7.44 -4.28
C GLY A 381 4.26 6.24 -3.34
N VAL A 382 4.03 5.02 -3.85
CA VAL A 382 3.85 3.80 -3.05
C VAL A 382 5.04 2.88 -3.27
N ASP A 383 5.66 2.42 -2.19
CA ASP A 383 6.63 1.33 -2.28
C ASP A 383 5.91 -0.02 -2.33
N PHE A 384 5.62 -0.49 -3.53
CA PHE A 384 4.93 -1.76 -3.74
C PHE A 384 5.72 -2.98 -3.26
N THR A 385 7.02 -2.88 -2.99
CA THR A 385 7.80 -3.99 -2.41
C THR A 385 7.40 -4.28 -0.96
N THR A 386 6.85 -3.27 -0.26
CA THR A 386 6.35 -3.39 1.12
C THR A 386 4.86 -3.71 1.21
N MET A 387 4.15 -3.78 0.06
CA MET A 387 2.70 -3.88 0.05
C MET A 387 2.22 -5.26 0.50
N GLU A 388 1.35 -5.32 1.50
CA GLU A 388 0.86 -6.57 2.10
C GLU A 388 -0.64 -6.50 2.37
N LEU A 389 -1.35 -7.62 2.22
CA LEU A 389 -2.75 -7.77 2.60
C LEU A 389 -2.89 -7.66 4.12
N ARG A 390 -3.66 -6.68 4.62
CA ARG A 390 -3.81 -6.42 6.06
C ARG A 390 -5.25 -6.47 6.56
N TYR A 391 -6.23 -6.53 5.66
CA TYR A 391 -7.62 -6.72 6.03
C TYR A 391 -8.38 -7.48 4.96
N VAL A 392 -9.26 -8.40 5.39
CA VAL A 392 -10.26 -9.06 4.56
C VAL A 392 -11.61 -9.02 5.27
N GLY A 393 -12.69 -8.73 4.55
CA GLY A 393 -14.05 -8.80 5.07
C GLY A 393 -15.09 -8.88 3.95
N GLY A 394 -16.37 -8.77 4.32
CA GLY A 394 -17.49 -8.79 3.36
C GLY A 394 -17.78 -10.16 2.76
N LEU A 395 -17.35 -11.27 3.38
CA LEU A 395 -17.33 -12.61 2.80
C LEU A 395 -18.71 -13.27 2.56
N GLY A 396 -19.82 -12.58 2.77
CA GLY A 396 -21.15 -13.16 2.54
C GLY A 396 -21.37 -13.56 1.07
N LYS A 397 -22.17 -14.59 0.83
CA LYS A 397 -22.55 -15.01 -0.53
C LYS A 397 -23.16 -13.85 -1.32
N GLY A 398 -22.69 -13.63 -2.54
CA GLY A 398 -23.09 -12.55 -3.45
C GLY A 398 -22.55 -11.17 -3.06
N LYS A 399 -21.88 -11.03 -1.91
CA LYS A 399 -21.38 -9.74 -1.44
C LYS A 399 -20.02 -9.40 -2.01
N GLY A 400 -19.18 -10.40 -2.33
CA GLY A 400 -17.79 -10.20 -2.76
C GLY A 400 -16.84 -9.75 -1.63
N MET A 401 -15.53 -9.90 -1.83
CA MET A 401 -14.54 -9.60 -0.79
C MET A 401 -14.12 -8.13 -0.78
N GLN A 402 -14.16 -7.51 0.40
CA GLN A 402 -13.52 -6.22 0.67
C GLN A 402 -12.13 -6.47 1.26
N TYR A 403 -11.15 -5.66 0.88
CA TYR A 403 -9.79 -5.77 1.38
C TYR A 403 -9.11 -4.43 1.59
N SER A 404 -8.05 -4.43 2.40
CA SER A 404 -7.12 -3.31 2.54
C SER A 404 -5.68 -3.81 2.56
N MET A 405 -4.84 -3.18 1.75
CA MET A 405 -3.41 -3.37 1.67
C MET A 405 -2.70 -2.30 2.50
N ARG A 406 -1.65 -2.67 3.22
CA ARG A 406 -0.70 -1.73 3.82
C ARG A 406 0.55 -1.65 2.94
N ALA A 407 1.06 -0.46 2.68
CA ALA A 407 2.34 -0.24 2.03
C ALA A 407 3.00 1.02 2.59
N ASP A 408 4.32 1.10 2.54
CA ASP A 408 5.04 2.32 2.87
C ASP A 408 5.03 3.32 1.71
N GLN A 409 5.14 4.60 2.03
CA GLN A 409 5.38 5.63 1.03
C GLN A 409 6.79 5.50 0.46
N MET A 410 6.90 5.69 -0.85
CA MET A 410 8.19 5.80 -1.51
C MET A 410 8.90 7.07 -1.03
N PRO A 411 10.13 7.00 -0.47
CA PRO A 411 10.80 8.17 0.11
C PRO A 411 11.17 9.25 -0.92
N ASP A 412 11.57 8.83 -2.12
CA ASP A 412 11.96 9.73 -3.21
C ASP A 412 11.27 9.36 -4.53
N PRO A 413 9.95 9.58 -4.62
CA PRO A 413 9.17 9.13 -5.77
C PRO A 413 9.46 9.94 -7.04
N ASP A 414 10.06 11.13 -6.93
CA ASP A 414 10.36 11.97 -8.09
C ASP A 414 11.58 11.45 -8.87
N ASN A 415 12.57 10.85 -8.19
CA ASN A 415 13.74 10.23 -8.85
C ASN A 415 13.65 8.70 -8.89
N ASN A 416 13.10 8.10 -7.83
CA ASN A 416 12.99 6.65 -7.61
C ASN A 416 11.53 6.25 -7.36
N PRO A 417 10.63 6.44 -8.35
CA PRO A 417 9.22 6.09 -8.18
C PRO A 417 9.04 4.59 -7.94
N GLY A 418 8.12 4.26 -7.04
CA GLY A 418 7.65 2.89 -6.89
C GLY A 418 6.86 2.42 -8.11
N PHE A 419 7.03 1.15 -8.45
CA PHE A 419 6.50 0.53 -9.66
C PHE A 419 6.10 -0.93 -9.39
N GLY A 420 5.44 -1.58 -10.35
CA GLY A 420 5.12 -3.01 -10.27
C GLY A 420 3.91 -3.32 -9.39
N GLY A 421 3.05 -2.35 -9.11
CA GLY A 421 1.87 -2.53 -8.27
C GLY A 421 0.91 -3.60 -8.80
N GLU A 422 0.73 -3.70 -10.12
CA GLU A 422 -0.07 -4.77 -10.73
C GLU A 422 0.48 -6.16 -10.40
N ARG A 423 1.81 -6.36 -10.54
CA ARG A 423 2.48 -7.63 -10.20
C ARG A 423 2.25 -7.99 -8.73
N ARG A 424 2.35 -7.01 -7.84
CA ARG A 424 2.19 -7.23 -6.39
C ARG A 424 0.75 -7.55 -5.99
N MET A 425 -0.22 -6.86 -6.58
CA MET A 425 -1.64 -7.18 -6.40
C MET A 425 -1.97 -8.58 -6.92
N GLN A 426 -1.43 -8.93 -8.09
CA GLN A 426 -1.61 -10.23 -8.72
C GLN A 426 -1.03 -11.36 -7.85
N LEU A 427 0.21 -11.24 -7.38
CA LEU A 427 0.85 -12.22 -6.50
C LEU A 427 0.02 -12.46 -5.23
N SER A 428 -0.41 -11.39 -4.56
CA SER A 428 -1.17 -11.50 -3.31
C SER A 428 -2.54 -12.14 -3.54
N SER A 429 -3.21 -11.80 -4.65
CA SER A 429 -4.50 -12.37 -5.02
C SER A 429 -4.39 -13.83 -5.44
N ASP A 430 -3.42 -14.18 -6.29
CA ASP A 430 -3.22 -15.56 -6.75
C ASP A 430 -2.85 -16.46 -5.58
N ALA A 431 -1.95 -16.02 -4.70
CA ALA A 431 -1.58 -16.76 -3.50
C ALA A 431 -2.80 -17.05 -2.63
N LEU A 432 -3.65 -16.04 -2.36
CA LEU A 432 -4.89 -16.24 -1.61
C LEU A 432 -5.74 -17.37 -2.20
N PHE A 433 -5.94 -17.35 -3.52
CA PHE A 433 -6.76 -18.37 -4.17
C PHE A 433 -6.08 -19.74 -4.25
N THR A 434 -4.75 -19.81 -4.43
CA THR A 434 -3.98 -21.05 -4.34
C THR A 434 -4.14 -21.71 -2.96
N TRP A 435 -4.03 -20.93 -1.88
CA TRP A 435 -4.22 -21.41 -0.50
C TRP A 435 -5.66 -21.88 -0.22
N LEU A 436 -6.64 -21.33 -0.93
CA LEU A 436 -8.02 -21.81 -0.85
C LEU A 436 -8.20 -23.08 -1.67
N ALA A 437 -7.63 -23.17 -2.87
CA ALA A 437 -7.86 -24.29 -3.78
C ALA A 437 -7.20 -25.60 -3.37
N LEU A 438 -6.00 -25.52 -2.79
CA LEU A 438 -5.24 -26.69 -2.34
C LEU A 438 -5.43 -26.92 -0.85
N SER A 439 -5.33 -28.16 -0.39
CA SER A 439 -5.42 -28.52 1.03
C SER A 439 -4.11 -28.19 1.78
N PRO A 440 -4.16 -27.85 3.09
CA PRO A 440 -2.99 -27.38 3.82
C PRO A 440 -1.80 -28.35 3.89
N ASP A 441 -2.02 -29.65 3.80
CA ASP A 441 -0.98 -30.69 3.75
C ASP A 441 -0.02 -30.57 2.55
N LYS A 442 -0.36 -29.71 1.57
CA LYS A 442 0.45 -29.44 0.38
C LYS A 442 1.34 -28.20 0.50
N PHE A 443 1.20 -27.43 1.57
CA PHE A 443 1.79 -26.09 1.69
C PHE A 443 3.21 -26.14 2.22
N TRP A 444 4.03 -27.01 1.64
CA TRP A 444 5.42 -27.15 2.03
C TRP A 444 6.32 -27.39 0.81
N VAL A 445 7.59 -27.07 0.98
CA VAL A 445 8.67 -27.33 0.03
C VAL A 445 9.88 -27.85 0.79
N ASN A 446 10.75 -28.60 0.12
CA ASN A 446 11.91 -29.22 0.75
C ASN A 446 13.04 -29.46 -0.27
N LEU A 447 14.15 -28.74 -0.13
CA LEU A 447 15.41 -29.02 -0.81
C LEU A 447 16.28 -29.91 0.09
N ASN A 448 16.26 -31.21 -0.20
CA ASN A 448 17.06 -32.23 0.47
C ASN A 448 17.59 -33.25 -0.57
N PRO A 449 18.91 -33.46 -0.69
CA PRO A 449 19.51 -34.33 -1.70
C PRO A 449 19.07 -35.80 -1.62
N ASP A 450 18.68 -36.27 -0.42
CA ASP A 450 18.20 -37.65 -0.22
C ASP A 450 16.75 -37.82 -0.69
N GLN A 451 16.05 -36.72 -0.95
CA GLN A 451 14.62 -36.71 -1.26
C GLN A 451 14.30 -35.95 -2.56
N PRO A 452 14.95 -36.24 -3.70
CA PRO A 452 14.71 -35.53 -4.97
C PRO A 452 13.27 -35.63 -5.47
N GLY A 453 12.54 -36.69 -5.07
CA GLY A 453 11.12 -36.86 -5.39
C GLY A 453 10.15 -36.13 -4.45
N LYS A 454 10.62 -35.59 -3.32
CA LYS A 454 9.80 -34.92 -2.29
C LYS A 454 10.16 -33.45 -2.15
N VAL A 455 10.28 -32.74 -3.28
CA VAL A 455 10.57 -31.30 -3.28
C VAL A 455 9.33 -30.47 -2.95
N MET A 456 8.18 -30.78 -3.55
CA MET A 456 6.88 -30.14 -3.29
C MET A 456 5.74 -30.86 -4.03
N ASP A 457 4.48 -30.57 -3.71
CA ASP A 457 3.31 -31.03 -4.47
C ASP A 457 3.32 -30.46 -5.92
N ALA A 458 2.99 -31.32 -6.89
CA ALA A 458 3.10 -30.99 -8.31
C ALA A 458 2.09 -29.93 -8.79
N LYS A 459 0.94 -29.76 -8.13
CA LYS A 459 0.00 -28.68 -8.43
C LYS A 459 0.45 -27.40 -7.77
N PHE A 460 0.92 -27.47 -6.52
CA PHE A 460 1.47 -26.32 -5.84
C PHE A 460 2.67 -25.73 -6.60
N GLY A 461 3.53 -26.59 -7.14
CA GLY A 461 4.68 -26.21 -7.98
C GLY A 461 4.33 -25.56 -9.32
N LYS A 462 3.05 -25.49 -9.70
CA LYS A 462 2.57 -24.75 -10.89
C LYS A 462 2.08 -23.34 -10.57
N THR A 463 2.22 -22.89 -9.33
CA THR A 463 1.69 -21.60 -8.85
C THR A 463 2.80 -20.66 -8.39
N ASP A 464 2.56 -19.35 -8.46
CA ASP A 464 3.49 -18.36 -7.91
C ASP A 464 3.71 -18.51 -6.39
N ALA A 465 2.69 -18.97 -5.64
CA ALA A 465 2.85 -19.24 -4.20
C ALA A 465 3.86 -20.37 -3.96
N GLY A 466 3.74 -21.49 -4.69
CA GLY A 466 4.70 -22.60 -4.60
C GLY A 466 6.10 -22.22 -5.05
N ARG A 467 6.21 -21.44 -6.15
CA ARG A 467 7.47 -20.86 -6.60
C ARG A 467 8.15 -20.04 -5.48
N VAL A 468 7.41 -19.12 -4.87
CA VAL A 468 7.93 -18.23 -3.81
C VAL A 468 8.43 -19.01 -2.62
N LEU A 469 7.74 -20.08 -2.19
CA LEU A 469 8.20 -20.91 -1.09
C LEU A 469 9.52 -21.63 -1.45
N LEU A 470 9.62 -22.23 -2.63
CA LEU A 470 10.83 -22.96 -3.04
C LEU A 470 12.04 -22.04 -3.28
N ASP A 471 11.81 -20.85 -3.86
CA ASP A 471 12.85 -19.84 -4.00
C ASP A 471 13.33 -19.34 -2.62
N ALA A 472 12.42 -19.19 -1.65
CA ALA A 472 12.76 -18.78 -0.29
C ALA A 472 13.57 -19.84 0.47
N ASP A 473 13.29 -21.13 0.24
CA ASP A 473 14.07 -22.22 0.80
C ASP A 473 15.53 -22.19 0.32
N LEU A 474 15.74 -22.07 -1.00
CA LEU A 474 17.10 -21.94 -1.56
C LEU A 474 17.80 -20.69 -1.01
N LEU A 475 17.07 -19.57 -0.93
CA LEU A 475 17.63 -18.32 -0.41
C LEU A 475 18.05 -18.42 1.06
N MET A 476 17.27 -19.12 1.87
CA MET A 476 17.58 -19.37 3.28
C MET A 476 18.86 -20.19 3.43
N LYS A 477 19.12 -21.13 2.53
CA LYS A 477 20.37 -21.92 2.52
C LYS A 477 21.60 -21.06 2.20
N TYR A 478 21.44 -20.07 1.31
CA TYR A 478 22.47 -19.05 1.09
C TYR A 478 22.67 -18.18 2.34
N ASP A 479 21.59 -17.77 3.01
CA ASP A 479 21.69 -16.99 4.25
C ASP A 479 22.32 -17.75 5.40
N PHE A 480 22.02 -19.04 5.54
CA PHE A 480 22.66 -19.90 6.52
C PHE A 480 24.17 -19.95 6.33
N SER A 481 24.61 -20.17 5.09
CA SER A 481 26.03 -20.20 4.77
C SER A 481 26.68 -18.84 5.02
N GLU A 482 25.99 -17.75 4.70
CA GLU A 482 26.50 -16.40 4.96
C GLU A 482 26.60 -16.10 6.46
N ALA A 483 25.59 -16.49 7.26
CA ALA A 483 25.57 -16.32 8.71
C ALA A 483 26.67 -17.12 9.41
N LEU A 484 27.09 -18.24 8.83
CA LEU A 484 28.25 -19.01 9.27
C LEU A 484 29.58 -18.34 8.95
N ASN A 485 29.65 -17.22 8.22
CA ASN A 485 30.92 -16.57 7.91
C ASN A 485 31.56 -15.93 9.16
N PRO A 486 32.67 -16.47 9.70
CA PRO A 486 33.28 -15.97 10.94
C PRO A 486 33.92 -14.58 10.79
N ASP A 487 34.25 -14.16 9.56
CA ASP A 487 34.81 -12.84 9.28
C ASP A 487 33.73 -11.75 9.24
N LYS A 488 32.46 -12.14 9.07
CA LYS A 488 31.33 -11.21 8.98
C LYS A 488 30.46 -11.20 10.24
N HIS A 489 30.29 -12.35 10.88
CA HIS A 489 29.38 -12.54 12.02
C HIS A 489 30.11 -13.11 13.22
N ALA A 490 30.03 -12.42 14.36
CA ALA A 490 30.65 -12.87 15.61
C ALA A 490 29.99 -14.16 16.11
N GLU A 491 28.71 -14.33 15.83
CA GLU A 491 27.90 -15.52 16.09
C GLU A 491 28.38 -16.71 15.25
N GLY A 492 28.64 -16.49 13.96
CA GLY A 492 29.30 -17.47 13.09
C GLY A 492 30.66 -17.88 13.64
N LYS A 493 31.48 -16.93 14.09
CA LYS A 493 32.76 -17.22 14.76
C LYS A 493 32.57 -18.07 16.02
N ARG A 494 31.59 -17.75 16.88
CA ARG A 494 31.30 -18.55 18.10
C ARG A 494 30.92 -19.99 17.76
N TYR A 495 30.15 -20.19 16.70
CA TYR A 495 29.86 -21.54 16.20
C TYR A 495 31.17 -22.28 15.88
N TRP A 496 32.03 -21.71 15.03
CA TRP A 496 33.29 -22.34 14.62
C TRP A 496 34.29 -22.55 15.77
N ASP A 497 34.35 -21.63 16.72
CA ASP A 497 35.21 -21.76 17.90
C ASP A 497 34.80 -22.97 18.75
N THR A 498 33.50 -23.22 18.88
CA THR A 498 32.91 -24.25 19.77
C THR A 498 32.57 -25.58 19.09
N ALA A 499 32.62 -25.65 17.76
CA ALA A 499 32.30 -26.85 17.02
C ALA A 499 33.25 -28.03 17.38
N PRO A 500 32.73 -29.27 17.45
CA PRO A 500 33.55 -30.48 17.53
C PRO A 500 34.60 -30.50 16.41
N ARG A 501 35.75 -31.14 16.65
CA ARG A 501 36.86 -31.16 15.69
C ARG A 501 37.25 -32.59 15.34
N ARG A 502 37.65 -32.78 14.08
CA ARG A 502 38.32 -33.98 13.58
C ARG A 502 39.58 -33.55 12.84
N ASN A 503 40.73 -34.12 13.21
CA ASN A 503 42.03 -33.74 12.64
C ASN A 503 42.29 -32.22 12.66
N GLY A 504 41.87 -31.54 13.75
CA GLY A 504 42.00 -30.09 13.91
C GLY A 504 41.01 -29.23 13.11
N MET A 505 40.20 -29.83 12.23
CA MET A 505 39.17 -29.12 11.46
C MET A 505 37.83 -29.13 12.22
N PRO A 506 37.13 -27.99 12.32
CA PRO A 506 35.80 -27.96 12.93
C PRO A 506 34.76 -28.63 12.04
N CYS A 507 33.82 -29.33 12.67
CA CYS A 507 32.75 -30.03 11.98
C CYS A 507 31.67 -29.06 11.47
N PHE A 508 31.28 -29.23 10.21
CA PHE A 508 30.18 -28.48 9.61
C PHE A 508 28.85 -28.87 10.27
N PRO A 509 27.89 -27.94 10.43
CA PRO A 509 26.59 -28.28 10.99
C PRO A 509 25.75 -29.11 10.01
N GLY A 510 25.56 -30.39 10.32
CA GLY A 510 24.62 -31.30 9.65
C GLY A 510 23.16 -31.06 10.05
N THR A 511 22.69 -29.82 9.95
CA THR A 511 21.35 -29.44 10.39
C THR A 511 20.40 -29.24 9.21
N ARG A 512 19.18 -29.77 9.34
CA ARG A 512 18.04 -29.31 8.56
C ARG A 512 17.49 -28.02 9.16
N PHE A 513 17.09 -27.07 8.32
CA PHE A 513 16.40 -25.87 8.77
C PHE A 513 15.25 -25.50 7.84
N TRP A 514 14.17 -24.97 8.40
CA TRP A 514 12.98 -24.59 7.63
C TRP A 514 12.35 -23.30 8.12
N ILE A 515 11.73 -22.56 7.21
CA ILE A 515 10.88 -21.42 7.55
C ILE A 515 9.48 -21.94 7.87
N GLU A 516 8.88 -21.49 8.96
CA GLU A 516 7.49 -21.79 9.28
C GLU A 516 6.74 -20.57 9.84
N PRO A 517 5.40 -20.56 9.77
CA PRO A 517 4.57 -19.55 10.42
C PRO A 517 4.79 -19.52 11.94
N ASP A 518 5.16 -18.36 12.49
CA ASP A 518 4.96 -18.05 13.91
C ASP A 518 3.54 -17.50 14.11
N GLU A 519 3.08 -17.44 15.36
CA GLU A 519 1.74 -17.02 15.76
C GLU A 519 1.36 -15.65 15.16
N ALA A 520 0.47 -15.67 14.16
CA ALA A 520 -0.06 -14.46 13.58
C ALA A 520 -0.98 -13.71 14.57
N LYS A 521 -0.72 -12.43 14.82
CA LYS A 521 -1.59 -11.60 15.65
C LYS A 521 -2.68 -10.99 14.77
N VAL A 522 -3.92 -11.32 15.07
CA VAL A 522 -5.08 -10.89 14.29
C VAL A 522 -6.13 -10.25 15.17
N ARG A 523 -7.04 -9.51 14.55
CA ARG A 523 -8.29 -9.10 15.17
C ARG A 523 -9.45 -9.46 14.26
N GLU A 524 -10.29 -10.39 14.70
CA GLU A 524 -11.57 -10.65 14.02
C GLU A 524 -12.66 -9.80 14.65
N GLN A 525 -13.31 -8.97 13.83
CA GLN A 525 -14.46 -8.16 14.23
C GLN A 525 -15.21 -7.67 13.00
N ASP A 526 -16.49 -7.30 13.19
CA ASP A 526 -17.31 -6.65 12.16
C ASP A 526 -17.40 -7.44 10.84
N GLY A 527 -17.34 -8.78 10.91
CA GLY A 527 -17.36 -9.66 9.74
C GLY A 527 -16.07 -9.67 8.91
N GLY A 528 -14.97 -9.18 9.46
CA GLY A 528 -13.65 -9.21 8.83
C GLY A 528 -12.52 -9.56 9.79
N ILE A 529 -11.32 -9.68 9.23
CA ILE A 529 -10.07 -9.94 9.94
C ILE A 529 -9.04 -8.85 9.63
N TYR A 530 -8.46 -8.27 10.67
CA TYR A 530 -7.27 -7.43 10.59
C TYR A 530 -6.04 -8.30 10.85
N ILE A 531 -5.07 -8.29 9.94
CA ILE A 531 -3.80 -9.01 10.07
C ILE A 531 -2.77 -8.02 10.61
N LEU A 532 -2.54 -8.03 11.92
CA LEU A 532 -1.74 -7.00 12.61
C LEU A 532 -0.25 -7.31 12.52
N ASP A 533 0.07 -8.58 12.68
CA ASP A 533 1.43 -9.10 12.67
C ASP A 533 1.40 -10.54 12.16
N SER A 534 2.40 -10.92 11.38
CA SER A 534 2.51 -12.24 10.77
C SER A 534 4.00 -12.62 10.70
N PRO A 535 4.65 -12.84 11.86
CA PRO A 535 6.04 -13.25 11.89
C PRO A 535 6.20 -14.68 11.37
N MET A 536 7.41 -14.99 10.90
CA MET A 536 7.85 -16.35 10.59
C MET A 536 9.01 -16.74 11.51
N ASP A 537 9.05 -18.00 11.90
CA ASP A 537 10.17 -18.61 12.59
C ASP A 537 11.09 -19.34 11.60
N VAL A 538 12.33 -19.54 12.04
CA VAL A 538 13.27 -20.46 11.38
C VAL A 538 13.62 -21.52 12.40
N SER A 539 13.26 -22.76 12.11
CA SER A 539 13.56 -23.89 12.97
C SER A 539 14.77 -24.65 12.44
N ALA A 540 15.63 -25.16 13.32
CA ALA A 540 16.77 -25.98 12.96
C ALA A 540 16.88 -27.22 13.85
N GLN A 541 17.14 -28.36 13.22
CA GLN A 541 17.36 -29.64 13.89
C GLN A 541 18.47 -30.42 13.20
N TRP A 542 19.21 -31.25 13.93
CA TRP A 542 20.10 -32.23 13.33
C TRP A 542 19.34 -33.16 12.37
N LEU A 543 19.94 -33.45 11.21
CA LEU A 543 19.48 -34.48 10.28
C LEU A 543 20.69 -35.18 9.68
N ASP A 544 20.76 -36.50 9.83
CA ASP A 544 21.73 -37.30 9.09
C ASP A 544 21.32 -37.36 7.61
N VAL A 545 22.24 -36.98 6.73
CA VAL A 545 22.06 -36.93 5.27
C VAL A 545 22.93 -38.01 4.64
N ASP A 546 22.33 -38.92 3.88
CA ASP A 546 23.01 -40.05 3.26
C ASP A 546 23.83 -39.62 2.03
N TYR A 547 23.40 -38.56 1.35
CA TYR A 547 24.08 -38.02 0.19
C TYR A 547 25.42 -37.37 0.55
N THR A 548 26.50 -38.13 0.35
CA THR A 548 27.87 -37.64 0.47
C THR A 548 28.40 -37.16 -0.88
N VAL A 549 29.01 -35.97 -0.91
CA VAL A 549 29.77 -35.55 -2.09
C VAL A 549 31.14 -36.24 -2.08
N PRO A 550 31.61 -36.83 -3.20
CA PRO A 550 32.94 -37.43 -3.29
C PRO A 550 34.03 -36.46 -2.86
N GLY A 551 34.93 -36.90 -1.97
CA GLY A 551 36.01 -36.08 -1.43
C GLY A 551 35.59 -35.07 -0.34
N SER A 552 34.36 -35.15 0.17
CA SER A 552 33.94 -34.35 1.33
C SER A 552 34.73 -34.73 2.59
N THR A 553 34.95 -33.75 3.45
CA THR A 553 35.56 -33.93 4.78
C THR A 553 34.56 -33.67 5.89
N GLU A 554 33.31 -34.05 5.66
CA GLU A 554 32.26 -33.97 6.66
C GLU A 554 32.57 -34.94 7.81
N CYS A 555 32.21 -34.54 9.02
CA CYS A 555 32.39 -35.38 10.20
C CYS A 555 31.27 -36.42 10.23
N THR A 556 31.55 -37.63 9.74
CA THR A 556 30.58 -38.73 9.66
C THR A 556 30.49 -39.55 10.95
N ASP A 557 31.40 -39.33 11.91
CA ASP A 557 31.57 -40.09 13.15
C ASP A 557 31.20 -39.27 14.41
N LEU A 558 30.22 -38.39 14.32
CA LEU A 558 29.76 -37.59 15.45
C LEU A 558 28.86 -38.40 16.41
N SER A 559 29.15 -38.32 17.71
CA SER A 559 28.28 -38.87 18.75
C SER A 559 26.99 -38.07 18.91
N ASP A 560 25.95 -38.66 19.48
CA ASP A 560 24.67 -37.97 19.73
C ASP A 560 24.83 -36.70 20.59
N ALA A 561 25.76 -36.71 21.54
CA ALA A 561 26.08 -35.55 22.36
C ALA A 561 26.70 -34.41 21.53
N GLU A 562 27.62 -34.74 20.61
CA GLU A 562 28.23 -33.76 19.69
C GLU A 562 27.20 -33.22 18.69
N LYS A 563 26.35 -34.09 18.13
CA LYS A 563 25.23 -33.69 17.25
C LYS A 563 24.32 -32.69 17.95
N LYS A 564 23.93 -32.99 19.20
CA LYS A 564 23.09 -32.10 20.01
C LYS A 564 23.78 -30.79 20.39
N GLN A 565 25.08 -30.82 20.68
CA GLN A 565 25.86 -29.60 20.93
C GLN A 565 25.88 -28.69 19.70
N ILE A 566 26.08 -29.25 18.50
CA ILE A 566 26.03 -28.51 17.24
C ILE A 566 24.64 -27.90 17.04
N GLU A 567 23.58 -28.69 17.19
CA GLU A 567 22.19 -28.21 17.06
C GLU A 567 21.89 -27.03 18.01
N VAL A 568 22.27 -27.14 19.28
CA VAL A 568 22.10 -26.06 20.27
C VAL A 568 22.90 -24.81 19.86
N SER A 569 24.13 -24.98 19.38
CA SER A 569 24.98 -23.87 18.95
C SER A 569 24.41 -23.17 17.70
N VAL A 570 23.89 -23.92 16.73
CA VAL A 570 23.23 -23.39 15.54
C VAL A 570 21.97 -22.60 15.92
N ASN A 571 21.11 -23.17 16.76
CA ASN A 571 19.89 -22.51 17.23
C ASN A 571 20.18 -21.22 18.02
N ALA A 572 21.25 -21.19 18.82
CA ALA A 572 21.60 -20.02 19.62
C ALA A 572 22.31 -18.91 18.82
N ASN A 573 23.16 -19.28 17.86
CA ASN A 573 24.05 -18.32 17.19
C ASN A 573 23.62 -17.99 15.76
N ILE A 574 23.06 -18.93 15.01
CA ILE A 574 22.87 -18.79 13.56
C ILE A 574 21.40 -18.53 13.20
N VAL A 575 20.48 -19.29 13.78
CA VAL A 575 19.03 -19.17 13.52
C VAL A 575 18.50 -17.73 13.69
N PRO A 576 18.85 -16.98 14.76
CA PRO A 576 18.33 -15.62 14.94
C PRO A 576 18.68 -14.65 13.81
N ILE A 577 19.87 -14.80 13.20
CA ILE A 577 20.30 -13.98 12.05
C ILE A 577 19.42 -14.25 10.84
N ILE A 578 19.15 -15.53 10.55
CA ILE A 578 18.35 -15.94 9.40
C ILE A 578 16.88 -15.54 9.61
N GLN A 579 16.34 -15.77 10.81
CA GLN A 579 14.98 -15.39 11.16
C GLN A 579 14.76 -13.88 11.03
N GLU A 580 15.73 -13.05 11.45
CA GLU A 580 15.66 -11.62 11.24
C GLU A 580 15.57 -11.26 9.74
N ARG A 581 16.39 -11.89 8.89
CA ARG A 581 16.37 -11.65 7.43
C ARG A 581 15.06 -12.07 6.79
N VAL A 582 14.54 -13.25 7.14
CA VAL A 582 13.24 -13.74 6.63
C VAL A 582 12.13 -12.72 6.91
N ASN A 583 12.14 -12.11 8.10
CA ASN A 583 11.12 -11.15 8.50
C ASN A 583 11.36 -9.71 8.01
N LYS A 584 12.61 -9.30 7.71
CA LYS A 584 12.93 -7.89 7.41
C LYS A 584 13.57 -7.64 6.05
N ASP A 585 14.36 -8.57 5.51
CA ASP A 585 15.10 -8.31 4.29
C ASP A 585 14.16 -8.19 3.08
N PRO A 586 14.44 -7.27 2.14
CA PRO A 586 13.63 -7.08 0.93
C PRO A 586 13.51 -8.32 0.04
N LYS A 587 14.52 -9.19 0.04
CA LYS A 587 14.53 -10.43 -0.76
C LYS A 587 13.47 -11.47 -0.35
N TYR A 588 12.97 -11.38 0.89
CA TYR A 588 11.84 -12.19 1.39
C TYR A 588 10.49 -11.47 1.33
N ALA A 589 10.40 -10.31 0.67
CA ALA A 589 9.15 -9.54 0.61
C ALA A 589 8.01 -10.28 -0.10
N ASP A 590 8.30 -11.11 -1.11
CA ASP A 590 7.30 -11.95 -1.77
C ASP A 590 6.82 -13.07 -0.83
N LEU A 591 7.71 -13.68 -0.03
CA LEU A 591 7.33 -14.67 0.99
C LEU A 591 6.38 -14.07 2.04
N ARG A 592 6.67 -12.88 2.55
CA ARG A 592 5.79 -12.18 3.51
C ARG A 592 4.42 -11.81 2.93
N ALA A 593 4.34 -11.45 1.64
CA ALA A 593 3.04 -11.25 0.97
C ALA A 593 2.23 -12.53 0.90
N VAL A 594 2.88 -13.60 0.44
CA VAL A 594 2.28 -14.92 0.26
C VAL A 594 1.83 -15.49 1.61
N TYR A 595 2.58 -15.24 2.70
CA TYR A 595 2.18 -15.60 4.06
C TYR A 595 0.95 -14.80 4.56
N ASN A 596 0.91 -13.48 4.37
CA ASN A 596 -0.28 -12.70 4.73
C ASN A 596 -1.54 -13.18 3.97
N ALA A 597 -1.40 -13.59 2.71
CA ALA A 597 -2.48 -14.22 1.96
C ALA A 597 -2.90 -15.59 2.54
N ARG A 598 -1.98 -16.37 3.10
CA ARG A 598 -2.27 -17.64 3.79
C ARG A 598 -3.08 -17.43 5.07
N VAL A 599 -2.75 -16.40 5.86
CA VAL A 599 -3.52 -16.00 7.05
C VAL A 599 -4.96 -15.62 6.65
N ALA A 600 -5.11 -14.81 5.60
CA ALA A 600 -6.43 -14.44 5.07
C ALA A 600 -7.22 -15.64 4.54
N ALA A 601 -6.58 -16.56 3.81
CA ALA A 601 -7.21 -17.78 3.30
C ALA A 601 -7.75 -18.66 4.44
N GLU A 602 -7.00 -18.77 5.55
CA GLU A 602 -7.44 -19.51 6.72
C GLU A 602 -8.72 -18.93 7.32
N TYR A 603 -8.78 -17.61 7.48
CA TYR A 603 -9.99 -16.94 7.94
C TYR A 603 -11.19 -17.16 7.00
N ILE A 604 -10.96 -17.11 5.68
CA ILE A 604 -12.01 -17.38 4.68
C ILE A 604 -12.51 -18.82 4.79
N ARG A 605 -11.61 -19.81 4.92
CA ARG A 605 -11.98 -21.24 5.13
C ARG A 605 -12.84 -21.42 6.37
N GLN A 606 -12.42 -20.84 7.49
CA GLN A 606 -13.15 -20.92 8.76
C GLN A 606 -14.50 -20.20 8.70
N THR A 607 -14.58 -19.08 7.99
CA THR A 607 -15.84 -18.35 7.77
C THR A 607 -16.79 -19.17 6.89
N ASP A 608 -16.27 -19.73 5.80
CA ASP A 608 -17.02 -20.53 4.85
C ASP A 608 -17.54 -21.85 5.44
N ALA A 609 -16.77 -22.47 6.33
CA ALA A 609 -17.22 -23.65 7.09
C ALA A 609 -18.43 -23.35 7.98
N LYS A 610 -18.52 -22.14 8.53
CA LYS A 610 -19.66 -21.68 9.35
C LYS A 610 -20.87 -21.31 8.50
N SER A 611 -20.65 -20.61 7.39
CA SER A 611 -21.70 -20.20 6.46
C SER A 611 -21.13 -20.08 5.04
N PRO A 612 -21.77 -20.66 4.01
CA PRO A 612 -21.27 -20.59 2.64
C PRO A 612 -20.98 -19.17 2.16
N THR A 613 -19.80 -18.98 1.58
CA THR A 613 -19.29 -17.74 0.99
C THR A 613 -19.17 -17.87 -0.53
N ASP A 614 -18.78 -16.79 -1.20
CA ASP A 614 -18.43 -16.83 -2.64
C ASP A 614 -17.20 -17.70 -2.96
N PHE A 615 -16.43 -18.11 -1.95
CA PHE A 615 -15.23 -18.92 -2.10
C PHE A 615 -15.49 -20.44 -2.04
N ARG A 616 -16.71 -20.87 -1.69
CA ARG A 616 -17.07 -22.29 -1.49
C ARG A 616 -16.63 -23.21 -2.63
N ARG A 617 -16.75 -22.76 -3.88
CA ARG A 617 -16.39 -23.55 -5.08
C ARG A 617 -14.88 -23.66 -5.31
N ILE A 618 -14.11 -22.75 -4.72
CA ILE A 618 -12.65 -22.73 -4.81
C ILE A 618 -12.07 -23.59 -3.70
N ILE A 619 -12.62 -23.51 -2.48
CA ILE A 619 -12.06 -24.18 -1.31
C ILE A 619 -11.90 -25.69 -1.54
N ASN A 620 -10.66 -26.18 -1.45
CA ASN A 620 -10.27 -27.58 -1.67
C ASN A 620 -10.66 -28.16 -3.04
N SER A 621 -10.84 -27.32 -4.07
CA SER A 621 -11.13 -27.78 -5.44
C SER A 621 -10.01 -28.62 -6.06
N ASN A 622 -8.78 -28.48 -5.52
CA ASN A 622 -7.56 -29.06 -6.07
C ASN A 622 -7.29 -28.60 -7.52
N ASP A 623 -7.89 -27.50 -7.97
CA ASP A 623 -7.69 -26.87 -9.27
C ASP A 623 -7.05 -25.50 -9.09
N VAL A 624 -5.83 -25.36 -9.63
CA VAL A 624 -5.02 -24.13 -9.58
C VAL A 624 -4.77 -23.54 -10.97
N SER A 625 -5.42 -24.06 -12.01
CA SER A 625 -5.18 -23.68 -13.41
C SER A 625 -5.38 -22.17 -13.68
N ALA A 626 -6.20 -21.49 -12.87
CA ALA A 626 -6.45 -20.05 -12.96
C ALA A 626 -5.32 -19.17 -12.39
N TRP A 627 -4.43 -19.75 -11.57
CA TRP A 627 -3.33 -19.05 -10.88
C TRP A 627 -1.97 -19.70 -11.16
N PRO A 628 -1.56 -19.75 -12.45
CA PRO A 628 -0.27 -20.30 -12.83
C PRO A 628 0.87 -19.37 -12.37
N ILE A 629 2.09 -19.85 -12.48
CA ILE A 629 3.28 -18.98 -12.42
C ILE A 629 3.15 -17.89 -13.51
N ARG A 630 3.26 -16.63 -13.11
CA ARG A 630 3.09 -15.48 -14.01
C ARG A 630 4.42 -14.82 -14.36
N ALA A 631 4.36 -13.97 -15.38
CA ALA A 631 5.48 -13.12 -15.76
C ALA A 631 6.01 -12.27 -14.58
N PRO A 632 7.34 -12.10 -14.45
CA PRO A 632 8.37 -12.52 -15.40
C PRO A 632 8.89 -13.96 -15.20
N HIS A 633 8.22 -14.77 -14.37
CA HIS A 633 8.69 -16.09 -13.95
C HIS A 633 8.09 -17.25 -14.76
N GLN A 634 7.50 -16.98 -15.93
CA GLN A 634 6.85 -18.02 -16.74
C GLN A 634 7.77 -19.20 -17.13
N ASP A 635 9.08 -18.94 -17.18
CA ASP A 635 10.11 -19.94 -17.51
C ASP A 635 10.69 -20.63 -16.27
N TRP A 636 10.23 -20.27 -15.06
CA TRP A 636 10.66 -20.92 -13.83
C TRP A 636 10.18 -22.36 -13.77
N THR A 637 11.06 -23.27 -13.35
CA THR A 637 10.69 -24.64 -13.00
C THR A 637 11.28 -25.03 -11.64
N ARG A 638 10.63 -26.00 -10.99
CA ARG A 638 11.13 -26.63 -9.77
C ARG A 638 12.53 -27.21 -9.98
N GLU A 639 12.75 -27.83 -11.14
CA GLU A 639 14.00 -28.46 -11.54
C GLU A 639 15.13 -27.42 -11.63
N MET A 640 14.87 -26.21 -12.12
CA MET A 640 15.88 -25.15 -12.13
C MET A 640 16.34 -24.76 -10.72
N VAL A 641 15.44 -24.74 -9.74
CA VAL A 641 15.81 -24.44 -8.34
C VAL A 641 16.54 -25.62 -7.71
N TRP A 642 16.08 -26.84 -7.97
CA TRP A 642 16.76 -28.06 -7.56
C TRP A 642 18.18 -28.16 -8.12
N ASP A 643 18.39 -27.87 -9.40
CA ASP A 643 19.70 -27.92 -10.05
C ASP A 643 20.64 -26.85 -9.48
N LYS A 644 20.14 -25.64 -9.21
CA LYS A 644 20.89 -24.60 -8.50
C LYS A 644 21.28 -25.04 -7.09
N TYR A 645 20.35 -25.64 -6.37
CA TYR A 645 20.60 -26.22 -5.05
C TYR A 645 21.68 -27.30 -5.12
N MET A 646 21.51 -28.31 -5.97
CA MET A 646 22.45 -29.42 -6.10
C MET A 646 23.82 -28.97 -6.60
N LYS A 647 23.89 -27.98 -7.50
CA LYS A 647 25.16 -27.38 -7.93
C LYS A 647 25.88 -26.77 -6.74
N THR A 648 25.22 -25.89 -6.01
CA THR A 648 25.81 -25.19 -4.86
C THR A 648 26.01 -26.09 -3.64
N TYR A 649 25.33 -27.23 -3.57
CA TYR A 649 25.59 -28.29 -2.60
C TYR A 649 26.86 -29.08 -2.97
N LYS A 650 27.05 -29.43 -4.25
CA LYS A 650 28.22 -30.19 -4.74
C LYS A 650 29.50 -29.38 -4.77
N GLU A 651 29.43 -28.20 -5.37
CA GLU A 651 30.55 -27.31 -5.67
C GLU A 651 30.79 -26.26 -4.57
N GLY A 652 29.85 -26.13 -3.63
CA GLY A 652 29.79 -25.04 -2.67
C GLY A 652 29.27 -23.73 -3.25
N ILE A 653 29.28 -22.69 -2.42
CA ILE A 653 28.87 -21.36 -2.84
C ILE A 653 30.12 -20.55 -3.21
N GLU A 654 30.18 -20.05 -4.45
CA GLU A 654 31.36 -19.41 -5.03
C GLU A 654 31.95 -18.26 -4.17
N TRP A 655 31.10 -17.49 -3.48
CA TRP A 655 31.53 -16.39 -2.61
C TRP A 655 31.88 -16.80 -1.18
N PHE A 656 31.70 -18.07 -0.82
CA PHE A 656 31.88 -18.58 0.53
C PHE A 656 33.05 -19.57 0.60
N GLU A 657 34.21 -19.07 0.98
CA GLU A 657 35.36 -19.89 1.33
C GLU A 657 35.64 -19.75 2.83
N LEU A 658 35.51 -20.85 3.57
CA LEU A 658 35.95 -20.90 4.96
C LEU A 658 37.45 -21.16 4.98
N LYS A 659 38.22 -20.25 5.57
CA LYS A 659 39.68 -20.37 5.76
C LYS A 659 40.05 -21.39 6.85
N TYR A 660 39.54 -22.61 6.73
CA TYR A 660 39.95 -23.78 7.48
C TYR A 660 40.45 -24.83 6.49
N GLY A 661 41.70 -24.68 6.03
CA GLY A 661 42.41 -25.67 5.23
C GLY A 661 42.18 -25.64 3.72
N GLY A 662 41.66 -24.54 3.15
CA GLY A 662 41.46 -24.40 1.69
C GLY A 662 40.34 -25.28 1.13
N LYS A 663 39.31 -25.55 1.94
CA LYS A 663 38.20 -26.45 1.58
C LYS A 663 36.85 -25.75 1.61
N ILE A 664 35.99 -26.21 0.71
CA ILE A 664 34.63 -25.72 0.51
C ILE A 664 33.69 -26.49 1.44
N TYR A 665 33.11 -25.80 2.41
CA TYR A 665 32.11 -26.35 3.33
C TYR A 665 30.69 -26.03 2.82
N LYS A 666 29.77 -27.00 2.91
CA LYS A 666 28.57 -27.09 2.06
C LYS A 666 27.28 -26.73 2.79
N GLN A 667 26.26 -26.34 2.03
CA GLN A 667 24.97 -25.86 2.54
C GLN A 667 24.19 -26.90 3.34
N GLY A 668 23.36 -26.46 4.29
CA GLY A 668 22.41 -27.33 4.96
C GLY A 668 21.16 -27.65 4.14
N VAL A 669 20.32 -28.55 4.66
CA VAL A 669 19.10 -29.09 4.02
C VAL A 669 17.83 -28.50 4.66
N GLY A 670 16.66 -28.67 4.06
CA GLY A 670 15.37 -28.30 4.68
C GLY A 670 14.43 -27.55 3.75
N GLY A 671 13.56 -26.67 4.27
CA GLY A 671 12.36 -26.27 3.52
C GLY A 671 11.65 -24.97 3.94
N VAL A 672 10.42 -24.82 3.45
CA VAL A 672 9.42 -23.89 4.01
C VAL A 672 8.15 -24.70 4.23
N ASP A 673 7.57 -24.63 5.43
CA ASP A 673 6.34 -25.37 5.79
C ASP A 673 5.27 -24.42 6.33
N PHE A 674 4.27 -24.14 5.50
CA PHE A 674 3.10 -23.31 5.78
C PHE A 674 1.82 -24.15 5.92
N SER A 675 1.96 -25.45 6.16
CA SER A 675 0.82 -26.35 6.38
C SER A 675 0.00 -25.97 7.61
N LYS A 676 0.68 -25.46 8.64
CA LYS A 676 0.09 -24.90 9.85
C LYS A 676 -0.12 -23.39 9.71
N GLN A 677 -1.08 -22.86 10.47
CA GLN A 677 -1.31 -21.43 10.58
C GLN A 677 -1.69 -21.06 12.02
N PRO A 678 -0.72 -21.03 12.95
CA PRO A 678 -0.99 -20.53 14.29
C PRO A 678 -1.46 -19.07 14.20
N LYS A 679 -2.47 -18.73 14.99
CA LYS A 679 -2.98 -17.37 15.09
C LYS A 679 -3.52 -17.09 16.49
N ARG A 680 -3.45 -15.82 16.88
CA ARG A 680 -4.06 -15.30 18.10
C ARG A 680 -4.94 -14.09 17.80
N ASN A 681 -6.22 -14.24 18.11
CA ASN A 681 -7.17 -13.14 18.05
C ASN A 681 -7.01 -12.27 19.31
N ILE A 682 -6.55 -11.03 19.14
CA ILE A 682 -6.40 -10.11 20.26
C ILE A 682 -7.76 -9.52 20.69
N SER A 683 -7.86 -9.14 21.97
CA SER A 683 -9.06 -8.49 22.48
C SER A 683 -9.30 -7.13 21.82
N LYS A 684 -10.56 -6.71 21.73
CA LYS A 684 -10.93 -5.38 21.21
C LYS A 684 -10.22 -4.26 21.96
N THR A 685 -10.16 -4.33 23.30
CA THR A 685 -9.47 -3.33 24.12
C THR A 685 -7.99 -3.20 23.77
N ARG A 686 -7.31 -4.34 23.54
CA ARG A 686 -5.91 -4.34 23.12
C ARG A 686 -5.76 -3.77 21.71
N PHE A 687 -6.64 -4.16 20.78
CA PHE A 687 -6.68 -3.64 19.42
C PHE A 687 -6.87 -2.12 19.40
N ASP A 688 -7.85 -1.58 20.12
CA ASP A 688 -8.14 -0.14 20.15
C ASP A 688 -6.97 0.67 20.75
N ARG A 689 -6.22 0.07 21.70
CA ARG A 689 -5.03 0.68 22.33
C ARG A 689 -3.81 0.67 21.40
N GLU A 690 -3.48 -0.49 20.83
CA GLU A 690 -2.25 -0.69 20.04
C GLU A 690 -2.41 -0.25 18.58
N ASN A 691 -3.63 -0.32 18.04
CA ASN A 691 -3.98 -0.06 16.64
C ASN A 691 -5.07 1.01 16.50
N ARG A 692 -5.00 2.06 17.34
CA ARG A 692 -5.96 3.16 17.34
C ARG A 692 -6.17 3.71 15.92
N ASP A 693 -7.44 3.87 15.50
CA ASP A 693 -7.86 4.39 14.19
C ASP A 693 -7.64 3.44 13.00
N LEU A 694 -7.14 2.21 13.22
CA LEU A 694 -6.92 1.27 12.12
C LEU A 694 -8.24 0.85 11.44
N ASP A 695 -9.33 0.71 12.18
CA ASP A 695 -10.66 0.40 11.65
C ASP A 695 -11.16 1.47 10.65
N ASN A 696 -11.06 2.74 11.05
CA ASN A 696 -11.37 3.87 10.19
C ASN A 696 -10.41 3.98 9.01
N THR A 697 -9.13 3.75 9.25
CA THR A 697 -8.09 3.73 8.21
C THR A 697 -8.42 2.69 7.14
N THR A 698 -8.75 1.46 7.55
CA THR A 698 -9.19 0.38 6.67
C THR A 698 -10.46 0.75 5.90
N ARG A 699 -11.48 1.29 6.57
CA ARG A 699 -12.71 1.74 5.89
C ARG A 699 -12.45 2.85 4.87
N ASN A 700 -11.65 3.85 5.24
CA ASN A 700 -11.30 4.98 4.38
C ASN A 700 -10.44 4.58 3.18
N SER A 701 -9.56 3.58 3.35
CA SER A 701 -8.68 3.10 2.30
C SER A 701 -9.41 2.56 1.07
N ARG A 702 -10.67 2.11 1.22
CA ARG A 702 -11.50 1.61 0.12
C ARG A 702 -12.10 2.71 -0.75
N VAL A 703 -12.09 3.96 -0.27
CA VAL A 703 -12.69 5.11 -0.95
C VAL A 703 -11.71 6.27 -1.19
N SER A 704 -10.51 6.21 -0.62
CA SER A 704 -9.49 7.26 -0.75
C SER A 704 -8.10 6.71 -1.09
N ASP A 705 -7.46 7.31 -2.10
CA ASP A 705 -6.15 6.94 -2.64
C ASP A 705 -4.94 7.55 -1.90
N ASP A 706 -5.18 8.19 -0.77
CA ASP A 706 -4.17 8.83 0.07
C ASP A 706 -4.47 8.62 1.56
N THR A 707 -4.95 7.44 1.95
CA THR A 707 -5.26 7.14 3.35
C THR A 707 -3.97 6.83 4.12
N SER A 708 -3.54 7.73 5.00
CA SER A 708 -2.43 7.52 5.94
C SER A 708 -2.90 6.76 7.17
N TYR A 709 -2.05 5.92 7.74
CA TYR A 709 -2.23 5.49 9.12
C TYR A 709 -1.69 6.57 10.07
N ARG A 710 -2.58 7.43 10.59
CA ARG A 710 -2.21 8.50 11.53
C ARG A 710 -1.12 9.42 10.93
N ASP A 711 -0.13 9.84 11.72
CA ASP A 711 0.99 10.68 11.28
C ASP A 711 2.22 9.87 10.80
N THR A 712 2.01 8.64 10.33
CA THR A 712 3.08 7.79 9.80
C THR A 712 3.23 7.93 8.28
N ASP A 713 4.32 7.38 7.77
CA ASP A 713 4.57 7.29 6.33
C ASP A 713 3.99 6.02 5.68
N THR A 714 3.12 5.33 6.41
CA THR A 714 2.41 4.13 5.94
C THR A 714 1.06 4.50 5.32
N LEU A 715 0.76 3.91 4.17
CA LEU A 715 -0.48 4.02 3.42
C LEU A 715 -1.33 2.76 3.59
N TYR A 716 -2.64 2.97 3.62
CA TYR A 716 -3.62 1.90 3.43
C TYR A 716 -4.38 2.14 2.13
N LEU A 717 -4.45 1.11 1.30
CA LEU A 717 -5.10 1.13 0.00
C LEU A 717 -6.06 -0.05 -0.07
N GLY A 718 -7.36 0.23 -0.15
CA GLY A 718 -8.39 -0.77 -0.15
C GLY A 718 -9.17 -0.82 -1.45
N ALA A 719 -9.97 -1.86 -1.59
CA ALA A 719 -10.95 -2.02 -2.64
C ALA A 719 -11.95 -3.11 -2.26
N GLY A 720 -12.99 -3.24 -3.07
CA GLY A 720 -14.03 -4.21 -2.85
C GLY A 720 -14.94 -4.37 -4.07
N PRO A 721 -16.04 -5.12 -3.91
CA PRO A 721 -17.03 -5.31 -4.95
C PRO A 721 -17.71 -3.99 -5.28
N SER A 722 -18.15 -3.85 -6.52
CA SER A 722 -18.85 -2.65 -6.98
C SER A 722 -20.35 -2.82 -6.75
N GLY A 723 -20.79 -2.47 -5.55
CA GLY A 723 -22.18 -2.48 -5.08
C GLY A 723 -22.26 -1.71 -3.78
N ASP A 724 -23.33 -0.93 -3.60
CA ASP A 724 -23.45 0.18 -2.66
C ASP A 724 -22.87 -0.06 -1.25
N GLU A 725 -21.98 0.85 -0.84
CA GLU A 725 -21.63 1.08 0.57
C GLU A 725 -22.64 2.02 1.27
N SER A 726 -23.81 2.29 0.67
CA SER A 726 -24.96 2.78 1.45
C SER A 726 -25.60 1.59 2.13
N GLY A 727 -25.49 1.52 3.45
CA GLY A 727 -26.19 0.53 4.27
C GLY A 727 -27.71 0.74 4.32
N GLU A 728 -28.35 0.90 3.16
CA GLU A 728 -29.80 0.83 2.99
C GLU A 728 -30.11 -0.33 2.05
N ASP A 729 -30.95 -1.22 2.54
CA ASP A 729 -31.55 -2.34 1.84
C ASP A 729 -32.18 -1.87 0.51
N PRO A 730 -31.79 -2.39 -0.67
CA PRO A 730 -32.53 -2.15 -1.90
C PRO A 730 -33.77 -3.05 -1.91
N GLY A 731 -34.65 -2.84 -0.93
CA GLY A 731 -36.03 -3.30 -0.95
C GLY A 731 -36.80 -2.46 -1.96
N GLY A 732 -36.87 -2.95 -3.20
CA GLY A 732 -37.64 -2.36 -4.27
C GLY A 732 -37.94 -3.42 -5.31
N GLU A 733 -38.83 -4.36 -4.99
CA GLU A 733 -39.50 -5.15 -6.02
C GLU A 733 -40.09 -4.19 -7.06
N PRO A 734 -39.81 -4.37 -8.36
CA PRO A 734 -40.50 -3.62 -9.39
C PRO A 734 -41.94 -4.13 -9.47
N THR A 735 -42.88 -3.30 -9.01
CA THR A 735 -44.32 -3.44 -9.30
C THR A 735 -44.51 -3.54 -10.82
N PRO A 736 -45.06 -4.63 -11.38
CA PRO A 736 -45.40 -4.68 -12.80
C PRO A 736 -46.72 -3.93 -13.03
N ALA A 737 -46.68 -2.85 -13.81
CA ALA A 737 -47.89 -2.26 -14.38
C ALA A 737 -48.38 -3.09 -15.59
N PRO A 738 -49.70 -3.18 -15.83
CA PRO A 738 -50.34 -4.29 -16.54
C PRO A 738 -50.29 -4.12 -18.06
N SER A 739 -50.21 -5.23 -18.80
CA SER A 739 -50.56 -5.24 -20.21
C SER A 739 -51.39 -6.47 -20.55
N HIS A 740 -52.40 -6.23 -21.38
CA HIS A 740 -53.59 -7.03 -21.59
C HIS A 740 -53.40 -8.25 -22.52
N THR A 741 -54.20 -9.27 -22.22
CA THR A 741 -54.89 -10.23 -23.10
C THR A 741 -54.10 -11.04 -24.13
N GLY A 742 -53.96 -12.33 -23.84
CA GLY A 742 -53.79 -13.41 -24.82
C GLY A 742 -53.86 -14.79 -24.14
N LYS A 743 -55.02 -15.46 -24.21
CA LYS A 743 -55.23 -16.87 -23.80
C LYS A 743 -54.77 -17.78 -24.97
N PRO A 744 -54.06 -18.90 -24.74
CA PRO A 744 -54.71 -20.23 -24.61
C PRO A 744 -54.03 -21.16 -23.56
N THR A 745 -54.78 -21.76 -22.63
CA THR A 745 -55.30 -23.17 -22.59
C THR A 745 -54.25 -24.24 -22.17
N PRO A 746 -54.54 -25.11 -21.16
CA PRO A 746 -53.55 -25.90 -20.42
C PRO A 746 -53.53 -27.40 -20.78
N THR A 747 -52.39 -28.07 -20.61
CA THR A 747 -52.31 -29.54 -20.52
C THR A 747 -51.10 -30.02 -19.71
N GLY A 748 -51.35 -30.92 -18.74
CA GLY A 748 -50.42 -31.99 -18.37
C GLY A 748 -49.64 -31.91 -17.05
N LYS A 749 -50.17 -32.55 -16.00
CA LYS A 749 -49.44 -33.21 -14.88
C LYS A 749 -49.63 -34.74 -15.07
N PRO A 750 -49.07 -35.68 -14.25
CA PRO A 750 -47.82 -35.77 -13.48
C PRO A 750 -47.02 -37.07 -13.80
N SER A 751 -45.82 -37.26 -13.22
CA SER A 751 -45.41 -38.58 -12.67
C SER A 751 -44.20 -38.50 -11.72
N THR A 752 -44.42 -38.93 -10.47
CA THR A 752 -43.44 -39.53 -9.53
C THR A 752 -43.31 -41.03 -9.82
N PRO A 753 -42.16 -41.69 -9.57
CA PRO A 753 -41.91 -42.43 -8.31
C PRO A 753 -40.41 -42.39 -7.89
N GLY A 754 -39.91 -42.78 -6.72
CA GLY A 754 -40.42 -43.43 -5.51
C GLY A 754 -39.22 -43.68 -4.56
N THR A 755 -39.50 -43.77 -3.26
CA THR A 755 -38.56 -44.08 -2.16
C THR A 755 -38.17 -45.57 -2.17
N PRO A 756 -37.03 -45.94 -1.55
CA PRO A 756 -37.14 -46.87 -0.42
C PRO A 756 -36.31 -46.43 0.81
N ASP A 757 -36.76 -46.91 1.97
CA ASP A 757 -36.26 -46.69 3.34
C ASP A 757 -35.92 -48.09 3.94
N PRO A 758 -35.54 -48.27 5.23
CA PRO A 758 -34.22 -48.09 5.87
C PRO A 758 -33.67 -49.40 6.50
N THR A 759 -32.45 -49.38 7.06
CA THR A 759 -32.04 -50.34 8.11
C THR A 759 -31.22 -49.69 9.24
N HIS A 760 -31.49 -50.18 10.44
CA HIS A 760 -31.19 -49.63 11.77
C HIS A 760 -29.75 -49.88 12.28
N SER A 761 -29.30 -49.05 13.23
CA SER A 761 -28.80 -49.55 14.53
C SER A 761 -28.75 -48.43 15.59
N ASN A 762 -29.18 -48.81 16.80
CA ASN A 762 -29.50 -47.99 17.97
C ASN A 762 -28.33 -47.75 18.93
N GLY A 763 -28.50 -46.74 19.79
CA GLY A 763 -28.07 -46.74 21.21
C GLY A 763 -27.08 -45.63 21.54
N GLY A 764 -27.26 -44.76 22.52
CA GLY A 764 -28.29 -44.56 23.54
C GLY A 764 -27.95 -43.29 24.33
N GLN A 765 -28.94 -42.68 24.98
CA GLN A 765 -28.81 -41.49 25.83
C GLN A 765 -29.56 -41.79 27.13
N PRO A 766 -29.05 -41.41 28.33
CA PRO A 766 -29.66 -40.28 29.09
C PRO A 766 -28.68 -39.63 30.12
N PRO A 767 -29.09 -38.67 31.01
CA PRO A 767 -30.11 -37.63 30.92
C PRO A 767 -29.52 -36.21 31.17
N ALA A 768 -30.38 -35.18 31.04
CA ALA A 768 -30.06 -33.77 31.29
C ALA A 768 -30.19 -33.37 32.78
N THR A 769 -29.32 -32.46 33.23
CA THR A 769 -29.52 -31.59 34.40
C THR A 769 -29.11 -30.16 34.07
N SER A 770 -29.93 -29.22 34.53
CA SER A 770 -29.92 -27.77 34.31
C SER A 770 -29.01 -26.99 35.29
N GLY A 771 -28.35 -25.93 34.82
CA GLY A 771 -27.70 -24.89 35.64
C GLY A 771 -26.78 -23.95 34.84
N PRO A 772 -26.63 -22.64 35.18
CA PRO A 772 -26.43 -21.56 34.20
C PRO A 772 -24.98 -21.02 34.08
N GLY A 773 -24.64 -20.52 32.89
CA GLY A 773 -23.73 -19.37 32.70
C GLY A 773 -22.26 -19.66 32.39
N GLY A 774 -21.77 -19.07 31.29
CA GLY A 774 -20.34 -18.92 30.98
C GLY A 774 -19.94 -19.52 29.63
N ALA A 775 -20.03 -18.72 28.57
CA ALA A 775 -19.57 -19.12 27.23
C ALA A 775 -18.05 -18.97 27.12
N ASP A 776 -17.32 -19.99 27.55
CA ASP A 776 -15.93 -20.23 27.11
C ASP A 776 -15.94 -21.45 26.18
N GLY A 777 -15.68 -21.17 24.90
CA GLY A 777 -15.56 -22.18 23.86
C GLY A 777 -14.23 -22.90 23.99
N ASP A 778 -14.30 -24.11 24.53
CA ASP A 778 -13.25 -25.12 24.54
C ASP A 778 -12.87 -25.48 23.09
N LEU A 779 -11.57 -25.38 22.78
CA LEU A 779 -10.98 -25.94 21.58
C LEU A 779 -9.69 -26.67 21.99
N ALA A 780 -9.60 -27.90 21.48
CA ALA A 780 -8.61 -28.90 21.80
C ALA A 780 -7.16 -28.37 21.85
N HIS A 781 -6.54 -28.58 23.01
CA HIS A 781 -5.10 -28.63 23.21
C HIS A 781 -4.48 -29.68 22.27
N THR A 782 -3.53 -29.28 21.43
CA THR A 782 -2.61 -30.20 20.74
C THR A 782 -1.15 -29.80 21.00
N GLY A 783 -0.57 -30.49 21.97
CA GLY A 783 0.85 -30.82 22.21
C GLY A 783 1.97 -29.83 21.84
N SER A 784 2.61 -29.23 22.85
CA SER A 784 3.85 -29.76 23.45
C SER A 784 4.23 -28.87 24.66
N ASP A 785 4.52 -29.53 25.78
CA ASP A 785 4.49 -28.95 27.12
C ASP A 785 5.69 -28.06 27.45
N THR A 786 5.43 -26.79 27.73
CA THR A 786 6.32 -25.97 28.56
C THR A 786 5.62 -25.73 29.90
N PRO A 787 6.24 -26.04 31.06
CA PRO A 787 5.55 -25.94 32.34
C PRO A 787 5.21 -24.47 32.65
N ILE A 788 3.92 -24.16 32.60
CA ILE A 788 3.31 -22.84 32.85
C ILE A 788 3.71 -22.27 34.24
N GLY A 789 4.22 -23.10 35.15
CA GLY A 789 4.75 -22.67 36.46
C GLY A 789 5.98 -21.77 36.43
N LEU A 790 6.83 -21.81 35.38
CA LEU A 790 8.07 -21.03 35.35
C LEU A 790 7.83 -19.55 34.97
N ILE A 791 6.81 -19.28 34.13
CA ILE A 791 6.50 -17.93 33.64
C ILE A 791 5.75 -17.11 34.70
N ALA A 792 4.93 -17.75 35.54
CA ALA A 792 4.27 -17.10 36.67
C ALA A 792 5.28 -16.64 37.74
N GLY A 793 6.34 -17.44 37.99
CA GLY A 793 7.40 -17.11 38.95
C GLY A 793 8.23 -15.88 38.54
N ILE A 794 8.59 -15.78 37.25
CA ILE A 794 9.37 -14.64 36.73
C ILE A 794 8.54 -13.35 36.73
N ALA A 795 7.24 -13.43 36.42
CA ALA A 795 6.34 -12.27 36.46
C ALA A 795 6.16 -11.70 37.88
N ALA A 796 6.08 -12.57 38.91
CA ALA A 796 5.99 -12.15 40.30
C ALA A 796 7.29 -11.46 40.79
N VAL A 797 8.45 -11.99 40.42
CA VAL A 797 9.76 -11.41 40.77
C VAL A 797 9.97 -10.05 40.10
N LEU A 798 9.57 -9.90 38.82
CA LEU A 798 9.66 -8.61 38.11
C LEU A 798 8.68 -7.56 38.66
N ALA A 799 7.49 -7.97 39.08
CA ALA A 799 6.53 -7.08 39.73
C ALA A 799 7.04 -6.59 41.09
N ALA A 800 7.65 -7.47 41.89
CA ALA A 800 8.27 -7.12 43.17
C ALA A 800 9.49 -6.18 42.98
N ALA A 801 10.34 -6.44 41.99
CA ALA A 801 11.47 -5.57 41.66
C ALA A 801 11.01 -4.19 41.17
N GLY A 802 9.97 -4.13 40.33
CA GLY A 802 9.37 -2.88 39.86
C GLY A 802 8.74 -2.05 40.99
N GLY A 803 8.03 -2.71 41.91
CA GLY A 803 7.46 -2.09 43.12
C GLY A 803 8.55 -1.52 44.05
N GLY A 804 9.63 -2.28 44.26
CA GLY A 804 10.78 -1.84 45.07
C GLY A 804 11.50 -0.63 44.49
N LEU A 805 11.70 -0.60 43.17
CA LEU A 805 12.33 0.52 42.46
C LEU A 805 11.48 1.80 42.51
N MET A 806 10.16 1.69 42.35
CA MET A 806 9.26 2.83 42.49
C MET A 806 9.22 3.36 43.93
N TRP A 807 9.20 2.49 44.93
CA TRP A 807 9.24 2.89 46.34
C TRP A 807 10.55 3.60 46.70
N TRP A 808 11.70 3.08 46.24
CA TRP A 808 13.02 3.68 46.47
C TRP A 808 13.18 5.05 45.78
N MET A 809 12.70 5.19 44.53
CA MET A 809 12.70 6.48 43.83
C MET A 809 11.77 7.51 44.50
N ARG A 810 10.64 7.07 45.05
CA ARG A 810 9.71 7.96 45.77
C ARG A 810 10.30 8.46 47.08
N ARG A 811 11.08 7.62 47.79
CA ARG A 811 11.80 7.97 49.03
C ARG A 811 12.96 8.93 48.79
N ARG A 812 13.66 8.83 47.64
CA ARG A 812 14.72 9.80 47.26
C ARG A 812 14.18 11.18 46.88
N ARG A 813 12.98 11.26 46.30
CA ARG A 813 12.35 12.56 45.97
C ARG A 813 11.77 13.31 47.17
N THR A 814 11.58 12.64 48.31
CA THR A 814 11.15 13.30 49.57
C THR A 814 12.32 13.76 50.44
N ALA A 815 13.56 13.41 50.09
CA ALA A 815 14.78 13.81 50.80
C ALA A 815 15.53 14.98 50.13
N GLN A 816 14.92 15.62 49.13
CA GLN A 816 15.39 16.87 48.52
C GLN A 816 14.24 17.88 48.53
N HIS A 817 13.89 18.31 49.74
CA HIS A 817 13.37 19.66 50.02
C HIS A 817 14.39 20.36 50.91
#